data_AF-A0AAF0F2F4-F1
#
_entry.id   AF-A0AAF0F2F4-F1
#
_cell.length_a   1.000
_cell.length_b   1.000
_cell.length_c   1.000
_cell.angle_alpha   90.00
_cell.angle_beta   90.00
_cell.angle_gamma   90.00
#
_symmetry.space_group_name_H-M   'P 1'
#
loop_
_entity.id
_entity.type
_entity.pdbx_description
1 polymer ?
#
loop_
_entity_poly.entity_id
_entity_poly.type
_entity_poly.pdbx_seq_one_letter_code
_entity_poly.pdbx_strand_id
1 'polypeptide(L)'
;MPKSRRDWSGSRRARHDPLRRGTTAVSEVKAEVVPVLEKLPGGPSDVPTGEKVWALASISSLLEEEHGARNRRLLLSRNIVARVLYELEHDTNLEVRREASGALRNLCVEGDSDIFGELVNKGGLEIVLQCLRWATMGLQNQERQMERAKAPAREARERLLSKPVEQMNRKERRHAAKLAAGTMHEGALTDNPEFAPDASAAVDVRGWAADAPASLAAMDPPAAQCLVEMCESLVTILGCICETSEKLLVRAVRWDWQQSLLDDTQHAERQAFAGDALAAWLCEAVSLGVHGLQATSPYSAALVSFGTASANTLCALCDDAKHGLGRAVAGLPTHLPPTSKKARRREQAPVVLPTPSELGAARAEGSRRLALLAQAVALLPTDGAAGANAASLATMASGVLCNVQRAAHAPEALGPDAAPIVVAQHGPLGKYMIHEVLARLTHLLSLTDAEAFVGQSQGEALQTSELALEIVAEMMSVLGRGEEDVEQLSITHLPLDDDDDDDEMELMEEFDDDAMDDEPEAIARGDAEPHALDRWVFSEVLRTPLLGVLLRLAAPSDASERQDRQGAQRRAVELRALAAANNFLLRLALFAPPPPSQWPGDEETLERIALWREWVGTAFLEDSDAEATPVGSALHEAWAHVFRIAAHWAAVPSVVDAETLEEALPSAMAPPTSANAAHDGLAIVDTCLGCLWSIARILEGQLPLVQDHATAPYITALMAAYQSARLSAVRIKSLGTLAVLARSQAYRQDGAASPPDAYLQVYAQLGGFFVDAAATLAHGDVAHVDILAAAINAVMDTYANELAPWDIVYRQGQLQEKLAQLVAPAAALVKRIDRRANVPLYAAAHESVQNLRAFLEYRASV
;
A
#
# COMPACT_ATOMS: atom_id res chain seq x y z
N MET A 1 3.61 45.33 -20.87
CA MET A 1 4.64 44.42 -21.42
C MET A 1 4.41 43.02 -20.87
N PRO A 2 4.71 41.95 -21.63
CA PRO A 2 4.07 40.64 -21.46
C PRO A 2 4.64 39.86 -20.27
N LYS A 3 3.74 39.08 -19.65
CA LYS A 3 3.95 38.17 -18.52
C LYS A 3 4.84 36.99 -18.93
N SER A 4 6.02 36.85 -18.33
CA SER A 4 6.86 35.64 -18.45
C SER A 4 6.41 34.60 -17.43
N ARG A 5 5.92 33.45 -17.93
CA ARG A 5 5.77 32.21 -17.17
C ARG A 5 7.13 31.80 -16.60
N ARG A 6 7.19 31.44 -15.32
CA ARG A 6 8.36 30.77 -14.72
C ARG A 6 8.16 29.27 -14.90
N ASP A 7 9.09 28.67 -15.62
CA ASP A 7 9.27 27.23 -15.75
C ASP A 7 9.57 26.61 -14.39
N TRP A 8 8.79 25.61 -14.01
CA TRP A 8 9.15 24.64 -12.98
C TRP A 8 10.02 23.58 -13.63
N SER A 9 11.33 23.80 -13.65
CA SER A 9 12.33 22.77 -13.94
C SER A 9 13.15 22.53 -12.68
N GLY A 10 12.73 21.54 -11.88
CA GLY A 10 13.55 20.98 -10.81
C GLY A 10 14.74 20.23 -11.42
N SER A 11 15.94 20.63 -11.01
CA SER A 11 17.24 20.28 -11.57
C SER A 11 17.55 18.78 -11.62
N ARG A 12 17.62 18.18 -12.82
CA ARG A 12 18.46 17.00 -13.12
C ARG A 12 19.55 17.40 -14.11
N ARG A 13 20.80 17.31 -13.66
CA ARG A 13 21.98 17.90 -14.31
C ARG A 13 22.30 17.23 -15.66
N ALA A 14 22.31 18.01 -16.73
CA ALA A 14 23.15 17.73 -17.89
C ALA A 14 24.53 18.37 -17.67
N ARG A 15 25.66 17.63 -17.80
CA ARG A 15 26.97 18.20 -18.19
C ARG A 15 27.84 17.23 -18.98
N HIS A 16 28.69 17.84 -19.79
CA HIS A 16 29.25 17.44 -21.08
C HIS A 16 30.69 16.88 -20.99
N ASP A 17 31.05 16.11 -22.03
CA ASP A 17 32.37 15.54 -22.40
C ASP A 17 33.47 16.61 -22.61
N PRO A 18 34.73 16.32 -22.23
CA PRO A 18 35.83 16.65 -23.14
C PRO A 18 36.99 15.62 -23.16
N LEU A 19 37.05 14.85 -24.27
CA LEU A 19 38.20 14.19 -24.93
C LEU A 19 38.52 12.72 -24.57
N ARG A 20 37.97 11.78 -25.39
CA ARG A 20 38.64 10.64 -26.10
C ARG A 20 39.78 9.88 -25.37
N ARG A 21 39.86 8.54 -25.30
CA ARG A 21 39.60 7.46 -26.28
C ARG A 21 39.62 6.10 -25.57
N GLY A 22 38.75 5.20 -26.00
CA GLY A 22 38.80 3.75 -25.80
C GLY A 22 37.91 3.10 -26.87
N THR A 23 38.35 3.18 -28.12
CA THR A 23 37.61 2.70 -29.29
C THR A 23 37.72 1.19 -29.40
N THR A 24 36.79 0.45 -28.81
CA THR A 24 36.59 -0.98 -29.10
C THR A 24 35.12 -1.32 -28.80
N ALA A 25 34.45 -2.05 -29.71
CA ALA A 25 33.03 -2.46 -29.67
C ALA A 25 31.92 -1.49 -30.17
N VAL A 26 32.16 -0.67 -31.22
CA VAL A 26 31.07 0.02 -31.97
C VAL A 26 30.67 -0.70 -33.25
N SER A 27 31.50 -1.63 -33.74
CA SER A 27 31.29 -2.29 -35.03
C SER A 27 30.41 -3.54 -34.96
N GLU A 28 30.46 -4.32 -33.88
CA GLU A 28 29.75 -5.61 -33.79
C GLU A 28 28.25 -5.45 -33.54
N VAL A 29 27.84 -4.61 -32.56
CA VAL A 29 26.42 -4.34 -32.26
C VAL A 29 25.63 -3.77 -33.45
N LYS A 30 26.27 -2.95 -34.31
CA LYS A 30 25.63 -2.43 -35.53
C LYS A 30 25.42 -3.51 -36.60
N ALA A 31 26.23 -4.56 -36.61
CA ALA A 31 26.16 -5.63 -37.59
C ALA A 31 24.99 -6.58 -37.32
N GLU A 32 24.58 -6.75 -36.05
CA GLU A 32 23.48 -7.66 -35.65
C GLU A 32 22.10 -6.98 -35.69
N VAL A 33 22.00 -5.70 -35.31
CA VAL A 33 20.70 -5.00 -35.23
C VAL A 33 20.11 -4.68 -36.61
N VAL A 34 20.95 -4.39 -37.62
CA VAL A 34 20.46 -3.99 -38.96
C VAL A 34 19.74 -5.12 -39.70
N PRO A 35 20.28 -6.35 -39.80
CA PRO A 35 19.58 -7.48 -40.44
C PRO A 35 18.25 -7.84 -39.76
N VAL A 36 18.19 -7.75 -38.42
CA VAL A 36 16.97 -8.04 -37.65
C VAL A 36 15.86 -7.05 -37.99
N LEU A 37 16.19 -5.75 -38.12
CA LEU A 37 15.23 -4.71 -38.48
C LEU A 37 14.78 -4.80 -39.95
N GLU A 38 15.60 -5.32 -40.86
CA GLU A 38 15.18 -5.54 -42.27
C GLU A 38 14.04 -6.55 -42.38
N LYS A 39 13.92 -7.47 -41.42
CA LYS A 39 12.84 -8.45 -41.32
C LYS A 39 11.58 -7.91 -40.62
N LEU A 40 11.62 -6.66 -40.14
CA LEU A 40 10.49 -5.98 -39.48
C LEU A 40 10.24 -4.61 -40.12
N PRO A 41 9.66 -4.55 -41.31
CA PRO A 41 9.56 -3.31 -42.10
C PRO A 41 8.64 -2.25 -41.48
N GLY A 42 7.75 -2.63 -40.56
CA GLY A 42 6.82 -1.70 -39.90
C GLY A 42 5.67 -1.23 -40.81
N GLY A 43 5.23 -2.13 -41.70
CA GLY A 43 4.20 -1.89 -42.70
C GLY A 43 3.86 -3.19 -43.45
N PRO A 44 2.87 -3.18 -44.36
CA PRO A 44 2.47 -4.37 -45.10
C PRO A 44 3.64 -4.90 -45.93
N SER A 45 3.98 -6.17 -45.72
CA SER A 45 5.14 -6.79 -46.35
C SER A 45 4.99 -8.32 -46.41
N ASP A 46 5.54 -8.92 -47.46
CA ASP A 46 5.53 -10.36 -47.71
C ASP A 46 6.67 -11.10 -46.97
N VAL A 47 7.13 -10.57 -45.82
CA VAL A 47 8.18 -11.24 -45.03
C VAL A 47 7.59 -12.52 -44.44
N PRO A 48 8.22 -13.70 -44.64
CA PRO A 48 7.73 -14.95 -44.09
C PRO A 48 7.59 -14.90 -42.57
N THR A 49 6.54 -15.53 -42.02
CA THR A 49 6.27 -15.61 -40.58
C THR A 49 7.50 -16.01 -39.76
N GLY A 50 8.25 -17.03 -40.19
CA GLY A 50 9.44 -17.50 -39.48
C GLY A 50 10.57 -16.45 -39.40
N GLU A 51 10.70 -15.57 -40.41
CA GLU A 51 11.69 -14.49 -40.36
C GLU A 51 11.27 -13.38 -39.40
N LYS A 52 9.97 -13.08 -39.31
CA LYS A 52 9.42 -12.13 -38.33
C LYS A 52 9.59 -12.64 -36.89
N VAL A 53 9.23 -13.90 -36.65
CA VAL A 53 9.39 -14.57 -35.34
C VAL A 53 10.85 -14.55 -34.91
N TRP A 54 11.78 -14.95 -35.80
CA TRP A 54 13.21 -14.90 -35.52
C TRP A 54 13.68 -13.48 -35.18
N ALA A 55 13.23 -12.47 -35.94
CA ALA A 55 13.63 -11.09 -35.71
C ALA A 55 13.14 -10.56 -34.35
N LEU A 56 11.89 -10.81 -34.00
CA LEU A 56 11.29 -10.41 -32.73
C LEU A 56 11.94 -11.12 -31.53
N ALA A 57 12.16 -12.43 -31.64
CA ALA A 57 12.90 -13.19 -30.62
C ALA A 57 14.34 -12.66 -30.45
N SER A 58 15.03 -12.35 -31.55
CA SER A 58 16.37 -11.76 -31.52
C SER A 58 16.38 -10.39 -30.83
N ILE A 59 15.34 -9.57 -31.04
CA ILE A 59 15.20 -8.29 -30.32
C ILE A 59 15.04 -8.54 -28.82
N SER A 60 14.21 -9.48 -28.41
CA SER A 60 14.02 -9.82 -27.00
C SER A 60 15.35 -10.22 -26.34
N SER A 61 16.14 -11.08 -26.98
CA SER A 61 17.46 -11.47 -26.49
C SER A 61 18.45 -10.29 -26.43
N LEU A 62 18.48 -9.43 -27.45
CA LEU A 62 19.35 -8.25 -27.48
C LEU A 62 19.02 -7.23 -26.37
N LEU A 63 17.77 -7.22 -25.88
CA LEU A 63 17.35 -6.37 -24.77
C LEU A 63 17.77 -6.94 -23.41
N GLU A 64 17.95 -8.25 -23.28
CA GLU A 64 18.32 -8.96 -22.05
C GLU A 64 19.85 -9.04 -21.81
N GLU A 65 20.67 -8.80 -22.82
CA GLU A 65 22.13 -8.83 -22.71
C GLU A 65 22.71 -7.75 -21.79
N GLU A 66 23.94 -7.95 -21.29
CA GLU A 66 24.68 -7.00 -20.44
C GLU A 66 24.81 -5.58 -21.05
N HIS A 67 24.67 -5.47 -22.38
CA HIS A 67 24.66 -4.21 -23.13
C HIS A 67 23.25 -3.69 -23.50
N GLY A 68 22.20 -4.20 -22.87
CA GLY A 68 20.78 -3.94 -23.19
C GLY A 68 20.43 -2.46 -23.27
N ALA A 69 20.93 -1.62 -22.37
CA ALA A 69 20.70 -0.17 -22.38
C ALA A 69 21.26 0.55 -23.63
N ARG A 70 22.31 -0.01 -24.24
CA ARG A 70 22.90 0.52 -25.49
C ARG A 70 22.17 -0.01 -26.71
N ASN A 71 21.81 -1.29 -26.71
CA ASN A 71 21.02 -1.93 -27.76
C ASN A 71 19.63 -1.27 -27.88
N ARG A 72 18.98 -1.02 -26.74
CA ARG A 72 17.73 -0.27 -26.61
C ARG A 72 17.79 1.10 -27.30
N ARG A 73 18.80 1.91 -26.99
CA ARG A 73 19.00 3.23 -27.63
C ARG A 73 19.17 3.12 -29.15
N LEU A 74 19.89 2.10 -29.62
CA LEU A 74 20.07 1.88 -31.06
C LEU A 74 18.75 1.45 -31.73
N LEU A 75 18.00 0.54 -31.12
CA LEU A 75 16.69 0.08 -31.63
C LEU A 75 15.67 1.24 -31.67
N LEU A 76 15.64 2.09 -30.65
CA LEU A 76 14.78 3.29 -30.61
C LEU A 76 15.13 4.27 -31.73
N SER A 77 16.42 4.49 -32.00
CA SER A 77 16.86 5.32 -33.13
C SER A 77 16.37 4.82 -34.49
N ARG A 78 15.90 3.56 -34.56
CA ARG A 78 15.37 2.90 -35.75
C ARG A 78 13.86 2.64 -35.69
N ASN A 79 13.15 3.33 -34.81
CA ASN A 79 11.68 3.31 -34.70
C ASN A 79 11.15 1.89 -34.40
N ILE A 80 11.85 1.16 -33.51
CA ILE A 80 11.49 -0.22 -33.16
C ILE A 80 10.08 -0.32 -32.58
N VAL A 81 9.65 0.66 -31.79
CA VAL A 81 8.34 0.66 -31.12
C VAL A 81 7.23 0.61 -32.17
N ALA A 82 7.31 1.43 -33.23
CA ALA A 82 6.32 1.38 -34.31
C ALA A 82 6.29 0.04 -35.03
N ARG A 83 7.46 -0.56 -35.28
CA ARG A 83 7.56 -1.83 -36.01
C ARG A 83 6.92 -2.97 -35.21
N VAL A 84 7.21 -3.04 -33.92
CA VAL A 84 6.65 -4.05 -33.02
C VAL A 84 5.14 -3.86 -32.85
N LEU A 85 4.68 -2.62 -32.65
CA LEU A 85 3.23 -2.32 -32.57
C LEU A 85 2.49 -2.70 -33.86
N TYR A 86 3.10 -2.46 -35.02
CA TYR A 86 2.49 -2.84 -36.30
C TYR A 86 2.26 -4.35 -36.41
N GLU A 87 3.27 -5.17 -36.08
CA GLU A 87 3.13 -6.63 -36.11
C GLU A 87 2.11 -7.13 -35.08
N LEU A 88 2.06 -6.50 -33.90
CA LEU A 88 1.10 -6.84 -32.85
C LEU A 88 -0.36 -6.55 -33.26
N GLU A 89 -0.60 -5.41 -33.91
CA GLU A 89 -1.93 -4.96 -34.32
C GLU A 89 -2.44 -5.71 -35.57
N HIS A 90 -1.59 -5.90 -36.58
CA HIS A 90 -2.02 -6.28 -37.92
C HIS A 90 -1.74 -7.75 -38.31
N ASP A 91 -0.73 -8.41 -37.75
CA ASP A 91 -0.45 -9.80 -38.10
C ASP A 91 -1.50 -10.72 -37.45
N THR A 92 -1.97 -11.77 -38.13
CA THR A 92 -2.98 -12.70 -37.56
C THR A 92 -2.36 -13.97 -36.98
N ASN A 93 -1.05 -14.18 -37.16
CA ASN A 93 -0.35 -15.34 -36.66
C ASN A 93 -0.04 -15.19 -35.16
N LEU A 94 -0.44 -16.18 -34.36
CA LEU A 94 -0.25 -16.17 -32.91
C LEU A 94 1.22 -16.14 -32.48
N GLU A 95 2.11 -16.82 -33.20
CA GLU A 95 3.55 -16.83 -32.87
C GLU A 95 4.18 -15.45 -33.09
N VAL A 96 3.79 -14.75 -34.17
CA VAL A 96 4.26 -13.37 -34.44
C VAL A 96 3.75 -12.43 -33.36
N ARG A 97 2.46 -12.49 -32.99
CA ARG A 97 1.90 -11.65 -31.93
C ARG A 97 2.52 -11.95 -30.56
N ARG A 98 2.75 -13.22 -30.23
CA ARG A 98 3.43 -13.65 -29.00
C ARG A 98 4.81 -12.99 -28.93
N GLU A 99 5.66 -13.18 -29.94
CA GLU A 99 7.01 -12.60 -29.95
C GLU A 99 7.00 -11.07 -29.97
N ALA A 100 6.05 -10.45 -30.70
CA ALA A 100 5.91 -9.00 -30.72
C ALA A 100 5.55 -8.44 -29.34
N SER A 101 4.58 -9.07 -28.66
CA SER A 101 4.21 -8.70 -27.30
C SER A 101 5.35 -8.93 -26.30
N GLY A 102 6.12 -10.01 -26.42
CA GLY A 102 7.29 -10.27 -25.57
C GLY A 102 8.41 -9.24 -25.76
N ALA A 103 8.73 -8.90 -27.02
CA ALA A 103 9.71 -7.86 -27.33
C ALA A 103 9.26 -6.49 -26.80
N LEU A 104 7.97 -6.16 -26.92
CA LEU A 104 7.40 -4.92 -26.39
C LEU A 104 7.42 -4.91 -24.86
N ARG A 105 7.13 -6.02 -24.19
CA ARG A 105 7.23 -6.17 -22.73
C ARG A 105 8.64 -5.86 -22.26
N ASN A 106 9.66 -6.44 -22.89
CA ASN A 106 11.06 -6.20 -22.51
C ASN A 106 11.48 -4.74 -22.76
N LEU A 107 10.90 -4.05 -23.74
CA LEU A 107 11.08 -2.60 -23.93
C LEU A 107 10.43 -1.79 -22.80
N CYS A 108 9.26 -2.19 -22.30
CA CYS A 108 8.53 -1.49 -21.26
C CYS A 108 9.09 -1.72 -19.85
N VAL A 109 9.41 -2.97 -19.48
CA VAL A 109 9.85 -3.33 -18.11
C VAL A 109 11.12 -2.58 -17.70
N GLU A 110 12.04 -2.35 -18.64
CA GLU A 110 13.24 -1.54 -18.41
C GLU A 110 13.21 -0.21 -19.17
N GLY A 111 12.02 0.25 -19.54
CA GLY A 111 11.81 1.43 -20.36
C GLY A 111 12.14 2.72 -19.63
N ASP A 112 12.72 3.69 -20.35
CA ASP A 112 12.83 5.08 -19.87
C ASP A 112 11.67 5.94 -20.41
N SER A 113 11.64 7.20 -20.00
CA SER A 113 10.57 8.14 -20.41
C SER A 113 10.44 8.28 -21.93
N ASP A 114 11.50 8.03 -22.69
CA ASP A 114 11.50 8.19 -24.15
C ASP A 114 10.73 7.02 -24.80
N ILE A 115 10.91 5.80 -24.30
CA ILE A 115 10.16 4.61 -24.76
C ILE A 115 8.67 4.80 -24.53
N PHE A 116 8.28 5.15 -23.31
CA PHE A 116 6.87 5.36 -22.99
C PHE A 116 6.28 6.54 -23.77
N GLY A 117 7.06 7.61 -23.97
CA GLY A 117 6.66 8.72 -24.85
C GLY A 117 6.39 8.25 -26.28
N GLU A 118 7.27 7.45 -26.87
CA GLU A 118 7.09 6.91 -28.22
C GLU A 118 5.91 5.94 -28.32
N LEU A 119 5.76 5.05 -27.34
CA LEU A 119 4.67 4.08 -27.23
C LEU A 119 3.30 4.78 -27.18
N VAL A 120 3.18 5.81 -26.36
CA VAL A 120 1.95 6.61 -26.21
C VAL A 120 1.63 7.37 -27.48
N ASN A 121 2.62 7.99 -28.10
CA ASN A 121 2.43 8.76 -29.34
C ASN A 121 1.95 7.88 -30.51
N LYS A 122 2.21 6.57 -30.45
CA LYS A 122 1.82 5.60 -31.47
C LYS A 122 0.56 4.81 -31.12
N GLY A 123 -0.17 5.19 -30.08
CA GLY A 123 -1.42 4.50 -29.68
C GLY A 123 -1.19 3.14 -29.03
N GLY A 124 -0.02 2.92 -28.41
CA GLY A 124 0.33 1.62 -27.82
C GLY A 124 -0.67 1.13 -26.77
N LEU A 125 -1.28 2.04 -25.99
CA LEU A 125 -2.33 1.66 -25.02
C LEU A 125 -3.55 1.06 -25.71
N GLU A 126 -4.07 1.74 -26.74
CA GLU A 126 -5.24 1.28 -27.49
C GLU A 126 -4.97 -0.06 -28.18
N ILE A 127 -3.79 -0.22 -28.80
CA ILE A 127 -3.39 -1.47 -29.45
C ILE A 127 -3.35 -2.62 -28.43
N VAL A 128 -2.75 -2.40 -27.26
CA VAL A 128 -2.68 -3.42 -26.18
C VAL A 128 -4.09 -3.83 -25.73
N LEU A 129 -4.98 -2.87 -25.47
CA LEU A 129 -6.36 -3.15 -25.03
C LEU A 129 -7.17 -3.87 -26.12
N GLN A 130 -7.00 -3.49 -27.39
CA GLN A 130 -7.63 -4.17 -28.53
C GLN A 130 -7.13 -5.61 -28.68
N CYS A 131 -5.81 -5.86 -28.52
CA CYS A 131 -5.24 -7.19 -28.55
C CYS A 131 -5.73 -8.07 -27.38
N LEU A 132 -5.87 -7.51 -26.18
CA LEU A 132 -6.47 -8.22 -25.04
C LEU A 132 -7.93 -8.59 -25.31
N ARG A 133 -8.72 -7.66 -25.86
CA ARG A 133 -10.10 -7.93 -26.29
C ARG A 133 -10.16 -9.04 -27.34
N TRP A 134 -9.28 -9.00 -28.34
CA TRP A 134 -9.16 -10.05 -29.35
C TRP A 134 -8.81 -11.42 -28.74
N ALA A 135 -7.84 -11.45 -27.83
CA ALA A 135 -7.44 -12.68 -27.14
C ALA A 135 -8.60 -13.28 -26.32
N THR A 136 -9.40 -12.41 -25.69
CA THR A 136 -10.60 -12.81 -24.93
C THR A 136 -11.60 -13.55 -25.80
N MET A 137 -11.81 -13.09 -27.04
CA MET A 137 -12.70 -13.79 -27.99
C MET A 137 -12.19 -15.20 -28.32
N GLY A 138 -10.86 -15.40 -28.38
CA GLY A 138 -10.24 -16.71 -28.57
C GLY A 138 -10.36 -17.64 -27.36
N LEU A 139 -10.48 -17.07 -26.15
CA LEU A 139 -10.61 -17.82 -24.90
C LEU A 139 -12.07 -18.21 -24.58
N GLN A 140 -13.04 -17.59 -25.24
CA GLN A 140 -14.47 -17.85 -25.00
C GLN A 140 -15.00 -19.01 -25.85
N ASN A 141 -15.90 -19.79 -25.25
CA ASN A 141 -16.70 -20.75 -26.00
C ASN A 141 -17.95 -20.05 -26.54
N GLN A 142 -18.03 -19.90 -27.86
CA GLN A 142 -19.11 -19.17 -28.52
C GLN A 142 -20.51 -19.74 -28.23
N GLU A 143 -20.66 -21.07 -28.07
CA GLU A 143 -21.96 -21.67 -27.76
C GLU A 143 -22.42 -21.32 -26.35
N ARG A 144 -21.53 -21.46 -25.36
CA ARG A 144 -21.81 -21.12 -23.96
C ARG A 144 -22.04 -19.63 -23.77
N GLN A 145 -21.29 -18.80 -24.48
CA GLN A 145 -21.50 -17.35 -24.50
C GLN A 145 -22.91 -17.01 -24.99
N MET A 146 -23.34 -17.63 -26.09
CA MET A 146 -24.68 -17.43 -26.64
C MET A 146 -25.77 -17.94 -25.68
N GLU A 147 -25.52 -19.00 -24.92
CA GLU A 147 -26.41 -19.47 -23.86
C GLU A 147 -26.50 -18.47 -22.69
N ARG A 148 -25.37 -17.97 -22.19
CA ARG A 148 -25.34 -16.94 -21.12
C ARG A 148 -26.03 -15.66 -21.54
N ALA A 149 -25.80 -15.20 -22.77
CA ALA A 149 -26.47 -14.02 -23.33
C ALA A 149 -28.00 -14.19 -23.39
N LYS A 150 -28.49 -15.42 -23.58
CA LYS A 150 -29.93 -15.75 -23.63
C LYS A 150 -30.53 -16.05 -22.25
N ALA A 151 -29.71 -16.35 -21.24
CA ALA A 151 -30.18 -16.76 -19.91
C ALA A 151 -31.10 -15.73 -19.23
N PRO A 152 -30.80 -14.40 -19.23
CA PRO A 152 -31.69 -13.41 -18.63
C PRO A 152 -33.07 -13.33 -19.32
N ALA A 153 -33.10 -13.45 -20.66
CA ALA A 153 -34.35 -13.46 -21.42
C ALA A 153 -35.18 -14.73 -21.13
N ARG A 154 -34.51 -15.87 -20.93
CA ARG A 154 -35.15 -17.13 -20.53
C ARG A 154 -35.69 -17.08 -19.10
N GLU A 155 -34.93 -16.56 -18.14
CA GLU A 155 -35.39 -16.37 -16.77
C GLU A 155 -36.56 -15.39 -16.70
N ALA A 156 -36.50 -14.27 -17.44
CA ALA A 156 -37.61 -13.32 -17.52
C ALA A 156 -38.86 -13.96 -18.11
N ARG A 157 -38.70 -14.82 -19.13
CA ARG A 157 -39.79 -15.63 -19.70
C ARG A 157 -40.37 -16.60 -18.67
N GLU A 158 -39.54 -17.33 -17.95
CA GLU A 158 -39.97 -18.31 -16.93
C GLU A 158 -40.64 -17.63 -15.73
N ARG A 159 -40.11 -16.50 -15.24
CA ARG A 159 -40.74 -15.66 -14.20
C ARG A 159 -42.09 -15.11 -14.66
N LEU A 160 -42.19 -14.67 -15.91
CA LEU A 160 -43.46 -14.16 -16.44
C LEU A 160 -44.49 -15.29 -16.60
N LEU A 161 -44.09 -16.47 -17.05
CA LEU A 161 -45.01 -17.61 -17.21
C LEU A 161 -45.41 -18.26 -15.88
N SER A 162 -44.60 -18.15 -14.83
CA SER A 162 -44.89 -18.69 -13.49
C SER A 162 -45.71 -17.75 -12.61
N LYS A 163 -45.83 -16.46 -12.96
CA LYS A 163 -46.61 -15.48 -12.21
C LYS A 163 -48.11 -15.74 -12.36
N PRO A 164 -48.90 -15.84 -11.26
CA PRO A 164 -50.35 -16.00 -11.35
C PRO A 164 -51.00 -14.84 -12.11
N VAL A 165 -52.00 -15.14 -12.95
CA VAL A 165 -52.63 -14.17 -13.86
C VAL A 165 -53.27 -13.00 -13.09
N GLU A 166 -53.75 -13.25 -11.87
CA GLU A 166 -54.33 -12.24 -10.97
C GLU A 166 -53.31 -11.19 -10.53
N GLN A 167 -52.02 -11.55 -10.48
CA GLN A 167 -50.91 -10.69 -10.04
C GLN A 167 -50.20 -10.00 -11.21
N MET A 168 -50.57 -10.31 -12.46
CA MET A 168 -49.96 -9.72 -13.64
C MET A 168 -50.56 -8.35 -13.96
N ASN A 169 -49.70 -7.37 -14.27
CA ASN A 169 -50.13 -6.09 -14.80
C ASN A 169 -50.64 -6.23 -16.26
N ARG A 170 -51.31 -5.20 -16.80
CA ARG A 170 -51.92 -5.25 -18.15
C ARG A 170 -50.90 -5.49 -19.27
N LYS A 171 -49.65 -5.04 -19.10
CA LYS A 171 -48.54 -5.22 -20.05
C LYS A 171 -48.04 -6.67 -19.97
N GLU A 172 -47.74 -7.16 -18.77
CA GLU A 172 -47.34 -8.55 -18.45
C GLU A 172 -48.33 -9.58 -19.00
N ARG A 173 -49.66 -9.40 -18.81
CA ARG A 173 -50.68 -10.31 -19.37
C ARG A 173 -50.64 -10.39 -20.89
N ARG A 174 -50.36 -9.27 -21.57
CA ARG A 174 -50.25 -9.24 -23.04
C ARG A 174 -48.97 -9.93 -23.52
N HIS A 175 -47.86 -9.76 -22.80
CA HIS A 175 -46.61 -10.44 -23.12
C HIS A 175 -46.72 -11.95 -22.84
N ALA A 176 -47.30 -12.35 -21.71
CA ALA A 176 -47.55 -13.76 -21.38
C ALA A 176 -48.48 -14.44 -22.39
N ALA A 177 -49.57 -13.78 -22.81
CA ALA A 177 -50.48 -14.31 -23.83
C ALA A 177 -49.82 -14.46 -25.20
N LYS A 178 -48.97 -13.49 -25.60
CA LYS A 178 -48.23 -13.56 -26.87
C LYS A 178 -47.12 -14.63 -26.85
N LEU A 179 -46.46 -14.83 -25.72
CA LEU A 179 -45.50 -15.92 -25.52
C LEU A 179 -46.18 -17.30 -25.56
N ALA A 180 -47.33 -17.46 -24.89
CA ALA A 180 -48.13 -18.69 -24.92
C ALA A 180 -48.65 -19.01 -26.32
N ALA A 181 -48.92 -17.99 -27.14
CA ALA A 181 -49.33 -18.13 -28.54
C ALA A 181 -48.15 -18.30 -29.52
N GLY A 182 -46.89 -18.32 -29.06
CA GLY A 182 -45.70 -18.48 -29.90
C GLY A 182 -45.44 -17.31 -30.87
N THR A 183 -46.05 -16.15 -30.64
CA THR A 183 -46.01 -14.98 -31.56
C THR A 183 -45.03 -13.89 -31.12
N MET A 184 -44.28 -14.11 -30.03
CA MET A 184 -43.23 -13.21 -29.56
C MET A 184 -41.87 -13.91 -29.51
N HIS A 185 -40.84 -13.20 -29.95
CA HIS A 185 -39.44 -13.63 -29.87
C HIS A 185 -38.87 -13.40 -28.47
N GLU A 186 -37.97 -14.26 -27.99
CA GLU A 186 -37.47 -14.25 -26.59
C GLU A 186 -36.83 -12.90 -26.20
N GLY A 187 -36.18 -12.21 -27.14
CA GLY A 187 -35.55 -10.90 -26.90
C GLY A 187 -36.51 -9.72 -26.68
N ALA A 188 -37.82 -9.90 -26.85
CA ALA A 188 -38.80 -8.82 -26.70
C ALA A 188 -39.39 -8.69 -25.27
N LEU A 189 -38.82 -9.42 -24.30
CA LEU A 189 -39.18 -9.37 -22.88
C LEU A 189 -38.23 -8.52 -22.03
N THR A 190 -37.10 -8.12 -22.58
CA THR A 190 -36.17 -7.17 -21.98
C THR A 190 -36.55 -5.76 -22.43
N ASP A 191 -36.22 -4.74 -21.62
CA ASP A 191 -36.68 -3.35 -21.84
C ASP A 191 -36.10 -2.67 -23.11
N ASN A 192 -35.33 -3.37 -23.95
CA ASN A 192 -34.78 -2.85 -25.21
C ASN A 192 -34.78 -3.91 -26.34
N PRO A 193 -35.88 -4.05 -27.11
CA PRO A 193 -36.01 -5.05 -28.18
C PRO A 193 -35.32 -4.66 -29.51
N GLU A 194 -34.91 -3.40 -29.67
CA GLU A 194 -34.36 -2.85 -30.93
C GLU A 194 -32.82 -2.92 -31.02
N PHE A 195 -32.15 -3.31 -29.93
CA PHE A 195 -30.69 -3.46 -29.82
C PHE A 195 -30.36 -4.82 -29.22
N ALA A 196 -30.65 -5.91 -29.93
CA ALA A 196 -29.81 -7.10 -29.79
C ALA A 196 -28.54 -6.79 -30.58
N PRO A 197 -27.41 -6.41 -29.95
CA PRO A 197 -26.16 -6.32 -30.71
C PRO A 197 -25.91 -7.67 -31.37
N ASP A 198 -25.23 -7.70 -32.52
CA ASP A 198 -24.76 -8.94 -33.13
C ASP A 198 -24.01 -9.76 -32.06
N ALA A 199 -24.72 -10.72 -31.45
CA ALA A 199 -24.26 -11.42 -30.25
C ALA A 199 -22.98 -12.24 -30.52
N SER A 200 -22.64 -12.46 -31.80
CA SER A 200 -21.41 -13.09 -32.25
C SER A 200 -20.15 -12.22 -32.09
N ALA A 201 -20.27 -10.91 -31.82
CA ALA A 201 -19.13 -9.99 -31.71
C ALA A 201 -18.98 -9.33 -30.32
N ALA A 202 -19.92 -9.56 -29.40
CA ALA A 202 -19.84 -9.08 -28.02
C ALA A 202 -18.76 -9.86 -27.24
N VAL A 203 -18.07 -9.21 -26.30
CA VAL A 203 -17.05 -9.87 -25.46
C VAL A 203 -17.59 -10.00 -24.03
N ASP A 204 -17.71 -11.22 -23.52
CA ASP A 204 -18.01 -11.48 -22.10
C ASP A 204 -16.77 -11.28 -21.21
N VAL A 205 -16.51 -10.04 -20.79
CA VAL A 205 -15.39 -9.71 -19.90
C VAL A 205 -15.56 -10.23 -18.46
N ARG A 206 -16.74 -10.75 -18.10
CA ARG A 206 -17.09 -11.16 -16.72
C ARG A 206 -17.13 -12.66 -16.50
N GLY A 207 -17.07 -13.49 -17.54
CA GLY A 207 -17.15 -14.94 -17.40
C GLY A 207 -16.25 -15.74 -18.34
N TRP A 208 -15.33 -15.08 -19.05
CA TRP A 208 -14.50 -15.75 -20.04
C TRP A 208 -13.55 -16.79 -19.43
N ALA A 209 -13.09 -16.63 -18.18
CA ALA A 209 -12.16 -17.58 -17.57
C ALA A 209 -12.81 -18.94 -17.31
N ALA A 210 -14.13 -18.99 -17.10
CA ALA A 210 -14.85 -20.25 -16.95
C ALA A 210 -14.90 -21.08 -18.25
N ASP A 211 -14.76 -20.42 -19.41
CA ASP A 211 -14.74 -21.08 -20.72
C ASP A 211 -13.33 -21.36 -21.22
N ALA A 212 -12.35 -20.55 -20.81
CA ALA A 212 -10.96 -20.64 -21.24
C ALA A 212 -10.34 -22.05 -21.15
N PRO A 213 -10.52 -22.85 -20.08
CA PRO A 213 -9.98 -24.20 -20.04
C PRO A 213 -10.47 -25.10 -21.17
N ALA A 214 -11.76 -25.01 -21.51
CA ALA A 214 -12.35 -25.81 -22.59
C ALA A 214 -11.90 -25.30 -23.97
N SER A 215 -11.83 -23.99 -24.15
CA SER A 215 -11.37 -23.35 -25.39
C SER A 215 -9.90 -23.66 -25.67
N LEU A 216 -9.03 -23.55 -24.65
CA LEU A 216 -7.60 -23.86 -24.76
C LEU A 216 -7.36 -25.35 -25.01
N ALA A 217 -8.13 -26.23 -24.38
CA ALA A 217 -8.04 -27.67 -24.61
C ALA A 217 -8.48 -28.08 -26.03
N ALA A 218 -9.30 -27.26 -26.70
CA ALA A 218 -9.70 -27.47 -28.08
C ALA A 218 -8.68 -26.94 -29.11
N MET A 219 -7.68 -26.15 -28.67
CA MET A 219 -6.61 -25.64 -29.52
C MET A 219 -5.42 -26.60 -29.59
N ASP A 220 -4.61 -26.46 -30.64
CA ASP A 220 -3.29 -27.10 -30.68
C ASP A 220 -2.43 -26.59 -29.50
N PRO A 221 -1.72 -27.45 -28.76
CA PRO A 221 -1.00 -27.04 -27.55
C PRO A 221 -0.03 -25.86 -27.72
N PRO A 222 0.76 -25.76 -28.82
CA PRO A 222 1.62 -24.59 -29.04
C PRO A 222 0.82 -23.29 -29.28
N ALA A 223 -0.33 -23.37 -29.93
CA ALA A 223 -1.19 -22.22 -30.17
C ALA A 223 -1.84 -21.73 -28.87
N ALA A 224 -2.30 -22.67 -28.02
CA ALA A 224 -2.79 -22.37 -26.68
C ALA A 224 -1.72 -21.68 -25.83
N GLN A 225 -0.49 -22.20 -25.85
CA GLN A 225 0.65 -21.59 -25.16
C GLN A 225 0.95 -20.18 -25.68
N CYS A 226 1.01 -19.98 -27.01
CA CYS A 226 1.26 -18.66 -27.60
C CYS A 226 0.20 -17.63 -27.20
N LEU A 227 -1.08 -18.02 -27.18
CA LEU A 227 -2.17 -17.14 -26.78
C LEU A 227 -2.03 -16.70 -25.31
N VAL A 228 -1.70 -17.63 -24.41
CA VAL A 228 -1.54 -17.34 -22.98
C VAL A 228 -0.31 -16.47 -22.71
N GLU A 229 0.84 -16.78 -23.31
CA GLU A 229 2.08 -15.98 -23.17
C GLU A 229 1.93 -14.57 -23.76
N MET A 230 1.15 -14.42 -24.84
CA MET A 230 0.79 -13.13 -25.40
C MET A 230 -0.05 -12.33 -24.40
N CYS A 231 -1.08 -12.94 -23.79
CA CYS A 231 -1.89 -12.28 -22.75
C CYS A 231 -1.06 -11.85 -21.55
N GLU A 232 -0.17 -12.70 -21.05
CA GLU A 232 0.77 -12.35 -19.99
C GLU A 232 1.57 -11.08 -20.36
N SER A 233 2.19 -11.08 -21.54
CA SER A 233 3.01 -9.96 -21.98
C SER A 233 2.21 -8.67 -22.12
N LEU A 234 1.01 -8.73 -22.69
CA LEU A 234 0.11 -7.59 -22.86
C LEU A 234 -0.33 -6.97 -21.53
N VAL A 235 -0.62 -7.80 -20.53
CA VAL A 235 -0.99 -7.33 -19.19
C VAL A 235 0.18 -6.65 -18.49
N THR A 236 1.38 -7.22 -18.56
CA THR A 236 2.58 -6.56 -18.03
C THR A 236 2.82 -5.21 -18.71
N ILE A 237 2.67 -5.12 -20.04
CA ILE A 237 2.79 -3.85 -20.78
C ILE A 237 1.75 -2.84 -20.28
N LEU A 238 0.49 -3.26 -20.09
CA LEU A 238 -0.57 -2.42 -19.57
C LEU A 238 -0.22 -1.84 -18.20
N GLY A 239 0.31 -2.67 -17.29
CA GLY A 239 0.83 -2.24 -15.99
C GLY A 239 1.89 -1.14 -16.12
N CYS A 240 2.95 -1.41 -16.89
CA CYS A 240 4.04 -0.44 -17.11
C CYS A 240 3.56 0.90 -17.69
N ILE A 241 2.63 0.87 -18.67
CA ILE A 241 2.07 2.09 -19.27
C ILE A 241 1.31 2.90 -18.23
N CYS A 242 0.48 2.24 -17.44
CA CYS A 242 -0.39 2.88 -16.46
C CYS A 242 0.39 3.45 -15.27
N GLU A 243 1.41 2.73 -14.77
CA GLU A 243 2.32 3.21 -13.72
C GLU A 243 3.10 4.46 -14.14
N THR A 244 3.46 4.56 -15.42
CA THR A 244 4.23 5.70 -15.94
C THR A 244 3.40 6.98 -16.05
N SER A 245 2.07 6.88 -16.21
CA SER A 245 1.21 8.05 -16.41
C SER A 245 -0.22 7.82 -15.97
N GLU A 246 -0.62 8.51 -14.90
CA GLU A 246 -1.99 8.62 -14.39
C GLU A 246 -3.03 8.90 -15.49
N LYS A 247 -2.74 9.78 -16.46
CA LYS A 247 -3.66 10.08 -17.57
C LYS A 247 -3.97 8.88 -18.45
N LEU A 248 -3.01 7.97 -18.59
CA LEU A 248 -3.16 6.75 -19.40
C LEU A 248 -3.93 5.70 -18.62
N LEU A 249 -3.70 5.60 -17.31
CA LEU A 249 -4.52 4.78 -16.42
C LEU A 249 -5.99 5.20 -16.49
N VAL A 250 -6.30 6.49 -16.33
CA VAL A 250 -7.69 7.00 -16.47
C VAL A 250 -8.28 6.67 -17.87
N ARG A 251 -7.46 6.71 -18.93
CA ARG A 251 -7.89 6.29 -20.27
C ARG A 251 -8.17 4.80 -20.36
N ALA A 252 -7.32 3.94 -19.78
CA ALA A 252 -7.50 2.51 -19.74
C ALA A 252 -8.77 2.10 -18.97
N VAL A 253 -9.01 2.75 -17.82
CA VAL A 253 -10.21 2.55 -16.99
C VAL A 253 -11.50 2.95 -17.73
N ARG A 254 -11.43 3.97 -18.59
CA ARG A 254 -12.56 4.45 -19.40
C ARG A 254 -12.70 3.73 -20.75
N TRP A 255 -11.81 2.80 -21.07
CA TRP A 255 -11.83 2.12 -22.37
C TRP A 255 -13.07 1.23 -22.50
N ASP A 256 -13.75 1.34 -23.63
CA ASP A 256 -14.98 0.60 -23.89
C ASP A 256 -14.68 -0.74 -24.55
N TRP A 257 -14.81 -1.81 -23.77
CA TRP A 257 -14.58 -3.19 -24.20
C TRP A 257 -15.62 -3.69 -25.23
N GLN A 258 -16.75 -3.00 -25.39
CA GLN A 258 -17.83 -3.38 -26.30
C GLN A 258 -17.78 -2.61 -27.63
N GLN A 259 -16.87 -1.66 -27.83
CA GLN A 259 -16.80 -0.88 -29.06
C GLN A 259 -16.68 -1.77 -30.32
N SER A 260 -17.62 -1.59 -31.23
CA SER A 260 -17.44 -1.85 -32.67
C SER A 260 -16.66 -0.66 -33.25
N LEU A 261 -15.71 -0.91 -34.16
CA LEU A 261 -14.78 0.06 -34.78
C LEU A 261 -15.45 1.25 -35.53
N LEU A 262 -16.75 1.49 -35.36
CA LEU A 262 -17.57 2.34 -36.24
C LEU A 262 -18.31 3.52 -35.57
N ASP A 263 -18.35 3.67 -34.23
CA ASP A 263 -19.11 4.78 -33.60
C ASP A 263 -18.34 5.51 -32.49
N ASP A 264 -17.57 6.52 -32.90
CA ASP A 264 -16.52 7.17 -32.09
C ASP A 264 -17.00 8.35 -31.22
N THR A 265 -18.30 8.58 -31.04
CA THR A 265 -18.76 9.88 -30.52
C THR A 265 -19.77 9.93 -29.36
N GLN A 266 -20.30 8.81 -28.82
CA GLN A 266 -21.42 8.94 -27.86
C GLN A 266 -21.42 8.16 -26.54
N HIS A 267 -20.51 7.21 -26.26
CA HIS A 267 -20.69 6.34 -25.06
C HIS A 267 -19.71 6.49 -23.89
N ALA A 268 -18.55 7.13 -24.06
CA ALA A 268 -17.47 7.05 -23.05
C ALA A 268 -17.60 8.02 -21.85
N GLU A 269 -18.54 8.97 -21.82
CA GLU A 269 -18.52 10.06 -20.83
C GLU A 269 -19.46 9.89 -19.62
N ARG A 270 -20.19 8.78 -19.45
CA ARG A 270 -21.24 8.70 -18.40
C ARG A 270 -21.49 7.30 -17.84
N GLN A 271 -20.49 6.69 -17.21
CA GLN A 271 -20.70 5.47 -16.43
C GLN A 271 -20.33 5.72 -14.98
N ALA A 272 -21.29 5.55 -14.06
CA ALA A 272 -21.05 5.59 -12.61
C ALA A 272 -20.05 4.51 -12.15
N PHE A 273 -19.79 3.50 -12.98
CA PHE A 273 -18.93 2.34 -12.70
C PHE A 273 -17.79 2.21 -13.73
N ALA A 274 -17.10 3.31 -14.05
CA ALA A 274 -15.93 3.25 -14.91
C ALA A 274 -14.86 2.31 -14.31
N GLY A 275 -14.16 1.55 -15.16
CA GLY A 275 -13.19 0.54 -14.74
C GLY A 275 -13.76 -0.86 -14.50
N ASP A 276 -15.08 -1.02 -14.45
CA ASP A 276 -15.73 -2.30 -14.14
C ASP A 276 -15.27 -3.44 -15.08
N ALA A 277 -15.22 -3.17 -16.38
CA ALA A 277 -14.83 -4.15 -17.39
C ALA A 277 -13.35 -4.55 -17.26
N LEU A 278 -12.45 -3.59 -17.05
CA LEU A 278 -11.01 -3.87 -16.86
C LEU A 278 -10.78 -4.65 -15.55
N ALA A 279 -11.45 -4.24 -14.47
CA ALA A 279 -11.39 -4.93 -13.19
C ALA A 279 -11.91 -6.37 -13.29
N ALA A 280 -13.06 -6.58 -13.95
CA ALA A 280 -13.61 -7.92 -14.18
C ALA A 280 -12.65 -8.78 -15.00
N TRP A 281 -12.11 -8.23 -16.09
CA TRP A 281 -11.19 -8.96 -16.96
C TRP A 281 -9.93 -9.43 -16.22
N LEU A 282 -9.32 -8.55 -15.42
CA LEU A 282 -8.13 -8.88 -14.64
C LEU A 282 -8.43 -9.90 -13.53
N CYS A 283 -9.57 -9.79 -12.83
CA CYS A 283 -9.98 -10.79 -11.83
C CYS A 283 -10.24 -12.17 -12.44
N GLU A 284 -10.84 -12.24 -13.64
CA GLU A 284 -11.02 -13.48 -14.40
C GLU A 284 -9.66 -14.10 -14.78
N ALA A 285 -8.69 -13.28 -15.21
CA ALA A 285 -7.33 -13.75 -15.51
C ALA A 285 -6.62 -14.35 -14.28
N VAL A 286 -6.80 -13.73 -13.11
CA VAL A 286 -6.29 -14.28 -11.83
C VAL A 286 -6.93 -15.65 -11.55
N SER A 287 -8.25 -15.78 -11.69
CA SER A 287 -8.95 -17.06 -11.51
C SER A 287 -8.45 -18.14 -12.48
N LEU A 288 -8.15 -17.77 -13.72
CA LEU A 288 -7.58 -18.71 -14.70
C LEU A 288 -6.17 -19.17 -14.28
N GLY A 289 -5.36 -18.30 -13.67
CA GLY A 289 -4.07 -18.69 -13.08
C GLY A 289 -4.20 -19.72 -11.96
N VAL A 290 -5.23 -19.59 -11.11
CA VAL A 290 -5.57 -20.58 -10.08
C VAL A 290 -5.88 -21.95 -10.72
N HIS A 291 -6.65 -21.97 -11.81
CA HIS A 291 -6.90 -23.22 -12.56
C HIS A 291 -5.61 -23.81 -13.13
N GLY A 292 -4.67 -22.98 -13.59
CA GLY A 292 -3.36 -23.41 -14.08
C GLY A 292 -2.56 -24.21 -13.06
N LEU A 293 -2.68 -23.90 -11.76
CA LEU A 293 -2.03 -24.65 -10.67
C LEU A 293 -2.64 -26.04 -10.43
N GLN A 294 -3.91 -26.23 -10.81
CA GLN A 294 -4.64 -27.49 -10.64
C GLN A 294 -4.59 -28.37 -11.90
N ALA A 295 -4.35 -27.75 -13.06
CA ALA A 295 -4.35 -28.42 -14.36
C ALA A 295 -2.99 -29.05 -14.69
N THR A 296 -3.01 -30.18 -15.39
CA THR A 296 -1.82 -30.90 -15.88
C THR A 296 -1.52 -30.65 -17.36
N SER A 297 -2.00 -29.53 -17.90
CA SER A 297 -1.84 -29.15 -19.31
C SER A 297 -0.41 -28.67 -19.62
N PRO A 298 0.07 -28.78 -20.89
CA PRO A 298 1.42 -28.35 -21.26
C PRO A 298 1.63 -26.83 -21.11
N TYR A 299 0.56 -26.04 -21.12
CA TYR A 299 0.58 -24.58 -20.92
C TYR A 299 0.20 -24.16 -19.49
N SER A 300 0.10 -25.09 -18.53
CA SER A 300 -0.27 -24.78 -17.14
C SER A 300 0.66 -23.74 -16.51
N ALA A 301 1.97 -23.83 -16.74
CA ALA A 301 2.93 -22.85 -16.21
C ALA A 301 2.70 -21.43 -16.77
N ALA A 302 2.36 -21.33 -18.06
CA ALA A 302 2.02 -20.06 -18.69
C ALA A 302 0.73 -19.46 -18.11
N LEU A 303 -0.27 -20.30 -17.78
CA LEU A 303 -1.51 -19.83 -17.13
C LEU A 303 -1.24 -19.23 -15.75
N VAL A 304 -0.38 -19.88 -14.97
CA VAL A 304 0.05 -19.35 -13.67
C VAL A 304 0.77 -18.01 -13.86
N SER A 305 1.73 -17.94 -14.77
CA SER A 305 2.47 -16.71 -15.06
C SER A 305 1.53 -15.56 -15.46
N PHE A 306 0.57 -15.86 -16.35
CA PHE A 306 -0.47 -14.92 -16.77
C PHE A 306 -1.34 -14.44 -15.60
N GLY A 307 -1.79 -15.36 -14.74
CA GLY A 307 -2.54 -15.02 -13.53
C GLY A 307 -1.73 -14.15 -12.56
N THR A 308 -0.46 -14.46 -12.35
CA THR A 308 0.44 -13.69 -11.47
C THR A 308 0.70 -12.30 -12.04
N ALA A 309 0.98 -12.17 -13.34
CA ALA A 309 1.13 -10.89 -14.02
C ALA A 309 -0.15 -10.03 -13.93
N SER A 310 -1.32 -10.67 -14.01
CA SER A 310 -2.62 -10.02 -13.86
C SER A 310 -2.89 -9.56 -12.44
N ALA A 311 -2.57 -10.38 -11.42
CA ALA A 311 -2.66 -9.99 -10.02
C ALA A 311 -1.69 -8.84 -9.70
N ASN A 312 -0.46 -8.90 -10.22
CA ASN A 312 0.54 -7.84 -10.05
C ASN A 312 0.09 -6.51 -10.66
N THR A 313 -0.36 -6.55 -11.91
CA THR A 313 -0.91 -5.38 -12.59
C THR A 313 -2.11 -4.84 -11.84
N LEU A 314 -3.08 -5.69 -11.47
CA LEU A 314 -4.25 -5.27 -10.71
C LEU A 314 -3.88 -4.65 -9.36
N CYS A 315 -2.86 -5.18 -8.67
CA CYS A 315 -2.38 -4.64 -7.40
C CYS A 315 -1.86 -3.20 -7.58
N ALA A 316 -0.96 -3.00 -8.55
CA ALA A 316 -0.40 -1.69 -8.87
C ALA A 316 -1.47 -0.68 -9.30
N LEU A 317 -2.42 -1.10 -10.14
CA LEU A 317 -3.48 -0.21 -10.62
C LEU A 317 -4.52 0.15 -9.55
N CYS A 318 -4.63 -0.64 -8.48
CA CYS A 318 -5.51 -0.36 -7.34
C CYS A 318 -4.83 0.49 -6.25
N ASP A 319 -3.53 0.78 -6.36
CA ASP A 319 -2.77 1.46 -5.31
C ASP A 319 -3.27 2.90 -5.05
N ASP A 320 -3.64 3.66 -6.09
CA ASP A 320 -4.16 5.02 -5.88
C ASP A 320 -5.71 5.06 -5.88
N ALA A 321 -6.28 5.52 -4.76
CA ALA A 321 -7.72 5.72 -4.60
C ALA A 321 -8.31 6.69 -5.65
N LYS A 322 -7.52 7.63 -6.19
CA LYS A 322 -7.94 8.66 -7.16
C LYS A 322 -8.36 8.09 -8.52
N HIS A 323 -7.96 6.85 -8.83
CA HIS A 323 -8.23 6.24 -10.14
C HIS A 323 -9.45 5.32 -10.12
N GLY A 324 -10.05 5.10 -8.95
CA GLY A 324 -11.29 4.36 -8.80
C GLY A 324 -11.24 2.88 -9.16
N LEU A 325 -10.11 2.29 -9.59
CA LEU A 325 -10.07 0.88 -9.97
C LEU A 325 -10.29 -0.06 -8.77
N GLY A 326 -9.73 0.26 -7.60
CA GLY A 326 -10.02 -0.49 -6.36
C GLY A 326 -11.51 -0.47 -6.01
N ARG A 327 -12.17 0.68 -6.22
CA ARG A 327 -13.63 0.84 -6.06
C ARG A 327 -14.39 0.02 -7.10
N ALA A 328 -13.93 0.01 -8.35
CA ALA A 328 -14.51 -0.80 -9.41
C ALA A 328 -14.46 -2.28 -9.05
N VAL A 329 -13.33 -2.80 -8.55
CA VAL A 329 -13.22 -4.20 -8.07
C VAL A 329 -14.23 -4.50 -6.97
N ALA A 330 -14.47 -3.56 -6.05
CA ALA A 330 -15.49 -3.68 -4.99
C ALA A 330 -16.95 -3.52 -5.49
N GLY A 331 -17.17 -3.15 -6.75
CA GLY A 331 -18.51 -2.86 -7.27
C GLY A 331 -19.08 -1.53 -6.78
N LEU A 332 -18.22 -0.60 -6.37
CA LEU A 332 -18.58 0.74 -5.93
C LEU A 332 -18.53 1.75 -7.09
N PRO A 333 -19.31 2.85 -7.02
CA PRO A 333 -19.22 3.92 -8.01
C PRO A 333 -17.82 4.55 -8.05
N THR A 334 -17.33 4.90 -9.23
CA THR A 334 -16.00 5.47 -9.42
C THR A 334 -16.04 6.96 -9.75
N HIS A 335 -15.20 7.74 -9.08
CA HIS A 335 -15.01 9.16 -9.34
C HIS A 335 -13.68 9.34 -10.06
N LEU A 336 -13.73 9.60 -11.36
CA LEU A 336 -12.52 9.76 -12.17
C LEU A 336 -12.25 11.24 -12.47
N PRO A 337 -11.00 11.71 -12.35
CA PRO A 337 -10.68 13.09 -12.66
C PRO A 337 -10.93 13.43 -14.15
N PRO A 338 -11.28 14.69 -14.48
CA PRO A 338 -11.50 15.12 -15.86
C PRO A 338 -10.24 14.97 -16.71
N THR A 339 -10.39 14.39 -17.89
CA THR A 339 -9.28 14.22 -18.86
C THR A 339 -8.87 15.53 -19.55
N SER A 340 -9.67 16.61 -19.48
CA SER A 340 -9.33 17.91 -20.08
C SER A 340 -9.95 19.12 -19.38
N LYS A 341 -9.32 20.30 -19.52
CA LYS A 341 -9.85 21.60 -19.05
C LYS A 341 -11.20 21.99 -19.69
N LYS A 342 -11.51 21.46 -20.87
CA LYS A 342 -12.79 21.69 -21.57
C LYS A 342 -13.89 20.77 -21.02
N ALA A 343 -13.52 19.56 -20.59
CA ALA A 343 -14.40 18.63 -19.88
C ALA A 343 -14.78 19.17 -18.49
N ARG A 344 -13.84 19.82 -17.78
CA ARG A 344 -14.08 20.49 -16.49
C ARG A 344 -15.18 21.57 -16.52
N ARG A 345 -15.46 22.16 -17.70
CA ARG A 345 -16.60 23.11 -17.90
C ARG A 345 -17.93 22.42 -18.22
N ARG A 346 -17.91 21.16 -18.65
CA ARG A 346 -19.10 20.34 -18.93
C ARG A 346 -19.54 19.49 -17.72
N GLU A 347 -18.65 19.27 -16.75
CA GLU A 347 -18.92 18.60 -15.46
C GLU A 347 -19.89 19.35 -14.53
N GLN A 348 -20.28 20.59 -14.86
CA GLN A 348 -21.40 21.27 -14.19
C GLN A 348 -22.77 20.67 -14.52
N ALA A 349 -22.83 19.63 -15.37
CA ALA A 349 -24.02 18.82 -15.59
C ALA A 349 -23.98 17.59 -14.67
N PRO A 350 -25.08 17.23 -13.98
CA PRO A 350 -25.09 16.19 -12.95
C PRO A 350 -24.68 14.82 -13.53
N VAL A 351 -23.75 14.15 -12.85
CA VAL A 351 -23.50 12.71 -13.02
C VAL A 351 -24.84 12.00 -12.82
N VAL A 352 -25.21 11.12 -13.75
CA VAL A 352 -26.43 10.31 -13.58
C VAL A 352 -26.21 9.43 -12.34
N LEU A 353 -26.93 9.73 -11.26
CA LEU A 353 -26.87 8.93 -10.04
C LEU A 353 -27.33 7.50 -10.38
N PRO A 354 -26.54 6.47 -10.02
CA PRO A 354 -26.93 5.10 -10.28
C PRO A 354 -28.21 4.76 -9.53
N THR A 355 -29.11 4.03 -10.17
CA THR A 355 -30.33 3.54 -9.54
C THR A 355 -29.98 2.49 -8.45
N PRO A 356 -30.84 2.29 -7.44
CA PRO A 356 -30.61 1.25 -6.43
C PRO A 356 -30.43 -0.15 -7.02
N SER A 357 -31.09 -0.45 -8.13
CA SER A 357 -30.93 -1.73 -8.85
C SER A 357 -29.56 -1.86 -9.51
N GLU A 358 -29.05 -0.79 -10.13
CA GLU A 358 -27.71 -0.78 -10.73
C GLU A 358 -26.63 -0.90 -9.66
N LEU A 359 -26.80 -0.21 -8.53
CA LEU A 359 -25.91 -0.33 -7.38
C LEU A 359 -25.92 -1.75 -6.80
N GLY A 360 -27.10 -2.37 -6.66
CA GLY A 360 -27.23 -3.76 -6.21
C GLY A 360 -26.55 -4.75 -7.16
N ALA A 361 -26.71 -4.58 -8.48
CA ALA A 361 -26.06 -5.41 -9.48
C ALA A 361 -24.52 -5.22 -9.47
N ALA A 362 -24.04 -3.98 -9.37
CA ALA A 362 -22.63 -3.67 -9.27
C ALA A 362 -22.00 -4.27 -8.01
N ARG A 363 -22.67 -4.18 -6.86
CA ARG A 363 -22.24 -4.81 -5.59
C ARG A 363 -22.17 -6.32 -5.69
N ALA A 364 -23.15 -6.97 -6.34
CA ALA A 364 -23.12 -8.41 -6.55
C ALA A 364 -21.91 -8.82 -7.42
N GLU A 365 -21.61 -8.05 -8.46
CA GLU A 365 -20.44 -8.27 -9.32
C GLU A 365 -19.12 -7.98 -8.59
N GLY A 366 -19.08 -6.95 -7.74
CA GLY A 366 -17.97 -6.69 -6.84
C GLY A 366 -17.71 -7.88 -5.90
N SER A 367 -18.75 -8.38 -5.24
CA SER A 367 -18.67 -9.54 -4.36
C SER A 367 -18.15 -10.79 -5.08
N ARG A 368 -18.55 -11.00 -6.34
CA ARG A 368 -18.06 -12.09 -7.19
C ARG A 368 -16.56 -11.95 -7.48
N ARG A 369 -16.08 -10.76 -7.88
CA ARG A 369 -14.66 -10.50 -8.15
C ARG A 369 -13.80 -10.68 -6.90
N LEU A 370 -14.26 -10.20 -5.75
CA LEU A 370 -13.59 -10.42 -4.47
C LEU A 370 -13.50 -11.91 -4.14
N ALA A 371 -14.52 -12.71 -4.47
CA ALA A 371 -14.47 -14.16 -4.29
C ALA A 371 -13.44 -14.85 -5.22
N LEU A 372 -13.23 -14.34 -6.45
CA LEU A 372 -12.16 -14.85 -7.33
C LEU A 372 -10.76 -14.57 -6.73
N LEU A 373 -10.57 -13.38 -6.15
CA LEU A 373 -9.32 -13.04 -5.45
C LEU A 373 -9.16 -13.90 -4.18
N ALA A 374 -10.23 -14.11 -3.42
CA ALA A 374 -10.22 -14.98 -2.23
C ALA A 374 -9.86 -16.44 -2.57
N GLN A 375 -10.30 -16.95 -3.72
CA GLN A 375 -9.87 -18.27 -4.22
C GLN A 375 -8.36 -18.34 -4.48
N ALA A 376 -7.76 -17.25 -4.99
CA ALA A 376 -6.31 -17.18 -5.15
C ALA A 376 -5.59 -17.11 -3.79
N VAL A 377 -6.10 -16.31 -2.84
CA VAL A 377 -5.55 -16.25 -1.46
C VAL A 377 -5.59 -17.61 -0.77
N ALA A 378 -6.65 -18.41 -1.00
CA ALA A 378 -6.79 -19.74 -0.43
C ALA A 378 -5.69 -20.74 -0.85
N LEU A 379 -4.88 -20.40 -1.86
CA LEU A 379 -3.69 -21.17 -2.23
C LEU A 379 -2.55 -21.06 -1.22
N LEU A 380 -2.55 -20.03 -0.36
CA LEU A 380 -1.65 -19.98 0.79
C LEU A 380 -2.12 -21.03 1.80
N PRO A 381 -1.31 -22.06 2.09
CA PRO A 381 -1.68 -23.10 3.02
C PRO A 381 -1.82 -22.53 4.42
N THR A 382 -2.74 -23.12 5.20
CA THR A 382 -2.78 -22.92 6.66
C THR A 382 -1.79 -23.83 7.38
N ASP A 383 -1.39 -24.93 6.72
CA ASP A 383 -0.43 -25.92 7.20
C ASP A 383 0.48 -26.41 6.06
N GLY A 384 1.79 -26.40 6.28
CA GLY A 384 2.79 -26.89 5.32
C GLY A 384 3.23 -25.83 4.30
N ALA A 385 4.05 -26.24 3.32
CA ALA A 385 4.65 -25.32 2.36
C ALA A 385 3.82 -25.15 1.09
N ALA A 386 3.69 -23.90 0.62
CA ALA A 386 3.12 -23.57 -0.67
C ALA A 386 4.15 -23.80 -1.80
N GLY A 387 3.69 -24.19 -2.99
CA GLY A 387 4.53 -24.07 -4.20
C GLY A 387 4.84 -22.60 -4.51
N ALA A 388 6.04 -22.28 -5.03
CA ALA A 388 6.51 -20.90 -5.27
C ALA A 388 5.49 -20.07 -6.07
N ASN A 389 5.04 -20.66 -7.17
CA ASN A 389 4.06 -20.10 -8.08
C ASN A 389 2.71 -19.81 -7.41
N ALA A 390 2.25 -20.72 -6.54
CA ALA A 390 1.01 -20.55 -5.79
C ALA A 390 1.15 -19.43 -4.75
N ALA A 391 2.29 -19.40 -4.04
CA ALA A 391 2.58 -18.35 -3.07
C ALA A 391 2.65 -16.97 -3.73
N SER A 392 3.38 -16.83 -4.83
CA SER A 392 3.49 -15.55 -5.56
C SER A 392 2.14 -15.03 -6.05
N LEU A 393 1.33 -15.86 -6.69
CA LEU A 393 -0.01 -15.49 -7.16
C LEU A 393 -0.92 -15.07 -5.99
N ALA A 394 -0.95 -15.88 -4.93
CA ALA A 394 -1.80 -15.65 -3.78
C ALA A 394 -1.39 -14.40 -3.00
N THR A 395 -0.08 -14.17 -2.85
CA THR A 395 0.46 -12.95 -2.24
C THR A 395 0.05 -11.73 -3.06
N MET A 396 0.21 -11.70 -4.39
CA MET A 396 -0.28 -10.57 -5.19
C MET A 396 -1.80 -10.35 -5.04
N ALA A 397 -2.60 -11.42 -5.02
CA ALA A 397 -4.04 -11.32 -4.81
C ALA A 397 -4.41 -10.72 -3.43
N SER A 398 -3.66 -11.05 -2.37
CA SER A 398 -3.79 -10.41 -1.06
C SER A 398 -3.51 -8.91 -1.13
N GLY A 399 -2.50 -8.49 -1.91
CA GLY A 399 -2.20 -7.07 -2.15
C GLY A 399 -3.35 -6.33 -2.84
N VAL A 400 -3.98 -6.95 -3.84
CA VAL A 400 -5.19 -6.40 -4.48
C VAL A 400 -6.30 -6.17 -3.45
N LEU A 401 -6.59 -7.16 -2.60
CA LEU A 401 -7.65 -7.04 -1.59
C LEU A 401 -7.33 -5.94 -0.57
N CYS A 402 -6.07 -5.78 -0.17
CA CYS A 402 -5.62 -4.68 0.69
C CYS A 402 -5.89 -3.31 0.05
N ASN A 403 -5.50 -3.14 -1.22
CA ASN A 403 -5.71 -1.89 -1.95
C ASN A 403 -7.20 -1.60 -2.18
N VAL A 404 -8.02 -2.62 -2.40
CA VAL A 404 -9.49 -2.48 -2.50
C VAL A 404 -10.10 -2.04 -1.17
N GLN A 405 -9.69 -2.65 -0.05
CA GLN A 405 -10.14 -2.23 1.28
C GLN A 405 -9.79 -0.75 1.54
N ARG A 406 -8.56 -0.32 1.19
CA ARG A 406 -8.15 1.08 1.32
C ARG A 406 -8.99 2.02 0.45
N ALA A 407 -9.21 1.66 -0.82
CA ALA A 407 -10.00 2.47 -1.76
C ALA A 407 -11.49 2.56 -1.40
N ALA A 408 -12.00 1.56 -0.65
CA ALA A 408 -13.37 1.54 -0.14
C ALA A 408 -13.61 2.54 1.00
N HIS A 409 -12.59 2.79 1.83
CA HIS A 409 -12.64 3.64 3.01
C HIS A 409 -12.14 5.08 2.78
N ALA A 410 -11.98 5.49 1.52
CA ALA A 410 -11.67 6.89 1.21
C ALA A 410 -12.84 7.80 1.67
N PRO A 411 -12.61 8.96 2.30
CA PRO A 411 -13.66 9.80 2.88
C PRO A 411 -14.77 10.23 1.90
N GLU A 412 -14.46 10.26 0.60
CA GLU A 412 -15.40 10.57 -0.49
C GLU A 412 -16.33 9.38 -0.89
N ALA A 413 -16.16 8.21 -0.27
CA ALA A 413 -16.57 6.93 -0.83
C ALA A 413 -18.03 6.52 -0.61
N LEU A 414 -18.56 6.78 0.58
CA LEU A 414 -19.70 6.09 1.14
C LEU A 414 -20.33 7.00 2.19
N GLY A 415 -21.63 7.28 2.08
CA GLY A 415 -22.36 7.93 3.17
C GLY A 415 -22.36 7.06 4.44
N PRO A 416 -22.68 7.63 5.60
CA PRO A 416 -22.60 6.97 6.92
C PRO A 416 -23.36 5.63 7.01
N ASP A 417 -24.37 5.39 6.16
CA ASP A 417 -25.18 4.16 6.14
C ASP A 417 -24.76 3.11 5.09
N ALA A 418 -23.55 3.18 4.54
CA ALA A 418 -23.15 2.28 3.48
C ALA A 418 -22.92 0.85 3.96
N ALA A 419 -23.80 -0.08 3.55
CA ALA A 419 -23.63 -1.50 3.88
C ALA A 419 -22.24 -2.03 3.47
N PRO A 420 -21.61 -2.88 4.32
CA PRO A 420 -20.22 -3.27 4.19
C PRO A 420 -19.96 -4.01 2.88
N ILE A 421 -18.72 -3.90 2.38
CA ILE A 421 -18.26 -4.70 1.24
C ILE A 421 -18.14 -6.16 1.68
N VAL A 422 -18.76 -7.05 0.91
CA VAL A 422 -18.82 -8.48 1.23
C VAL A 422 -18.07 -9.30 0.19
N VAL A 423 -17.16 -10.15 0.67
CA VAL A 423 -16.58 -11.25 -0.08
C VAL A 423 -17.56 -12.41 -0.05
N ALA A 424 -18.04 -12.86 -1.21
CA ALA A 424 -19.03 -13.94 -1.26
C ALA A 424 -18.49 -15.17 -0.51
N GLN A 425 -19.34 -15.78 0.33
CA GLN A 425 -19.02 -16.95 1.17
C GLN A 425 -18.05 -16.68 2.35
N HIS A 426 -17.41 -15.51 2.42
CA HIS A 426 -16.45 -15.16 3.48
C HIS A 426 -16.90 -14.00 4.39
N GLY A 427 -17.91 -13.23 3.99
CA GLY A 427 -18.46 -12.14 4.81
C GLY A 427 -17.78 -10.78 4.57
N PRO A 428 -17.79 -9.86 5.54
CA PRO A 428 -17.23 -8.52 5.39
C PRO A 428 -15.73 -8.53 5.03
N LEU A 429 -15.32 -7.70 4.07
CA LEU A 429 -13.94 -7.66 3.56
C LEU A 429 -12.92 -7.38 4.68
N GLY A 430 -13.19 -6.41 5.58
CA GLY A 430 -12.29 -6.11 6.70
C GLY A 430 -12.01 -7.32 7.60
N LYS A 431 -13.06 -8.06 7.99
CA LYS A 431 -12.92 -9.29 8.78
C LYS A 431 -12.17 -10.39 8.04
N TYR A 432 -12.42 -10.54 6.74
CA TYR A 432 -11.68 -11.48 5.90
C TYR A 432 -10.19 -11.12 5.80
N MET A 433 -9.86 -9.82 5.68
CA MET A 433 -8.47 -9.35 5.64
C MET A 433 -7.71 -9.71 6.93
N ILE A 434 -8.32 -9.51 8.09
CA ILE A 434 -7.66 -9.79 9.39
C ILE A 434 -7.61 -11.28 9.69
N HIS A 435 -8.72 -12.02 9.58
CA HIS A 435 -8.77 -13.40 10.05
C HIS A 435 -8.23 -14.43 9.04
N GLU A 436 -8.30 -14.16 7.74
CA GLU A 436 -7.86 -15.10 6.71
C GLU A 436 -6.59 -14.62 6.00
N VAL A 437 -6.60 -13.42 5.43
CA VAL A 437 -5.47 -12.93 4.62
C VAL A 437 -4.21 -12.74 5.49
N LEU A 438 -4.33 -11.98 6.59
CA LEU A 438 -3.20 -11.72 7.49
C LEU A 438 -2.69 -13.01 8.14
N ALA A 439 -3.58 -13.91 8.55
CA ALA A 439 -3.20 -15.19 9.15
C ALA A 439 -2.38 -16.06 8.18
N ARG A 440 -2.80 -16.15 6.91
CA ARG A 440 -2.10 -16.90 5.86
C ARG A 440 -0.76 -16.29 5.47
N LEU A 441 -0.69 -14.96 5.36
CA LEU A 441 0.57 -14.26 5.12
C LEU A 441 1.53 -14.43 6.30
N THR A 442 1.03 -14.36 7.53
CA THR A 442 1.83 -14.62 8.75
C THR A 442 2.37 -16.05 8.76
N HIS A 443 1.56 -17.03 8.38
CA HIS A 443 2.01 -18.42 8.24
C HIS A 443 3.09 -18.56 7.16
N LEU A 444 2.88 -17.99 5.97
CA LEU A 444 3.89 -17.99 4.89
C LEU A 444 5.23 -17.42 5.36
N LEU A 445 5.21 -16.27 6.05
CA LEU A 445 6.38 -15.62 6.62
C LEU A 445 7.03 -16.42 7.76
N SER A 446 6.25 -17.22 8.48
CA SER A 446 6.79 -18.13 9.50
C SER A 446 7.71 -19.19 8.89
N LEU A 447 7.52 -19.54 7.61
CA LEU A 447 8.27 -20.58 6.91
C LEU A 447 9.59 -20.09 6.28
N THR A 448 9.82 -18.77 6.17
CA THR A 448 10.96 -18.20 5.43
C THR A 448 12.36 -18.62 5.95
N ASP A 449 12.48 -19.07 7.20
CA ASP A 449 13.75 -19.59 7.77
C ASP A 449 13.76 -21.12 7.94
N ALA A 450 12.63 -21.79 7.77
CA ALA A 450 12.57 -23.24 7.83
C ALA A 450 13.02 -23.80 6.47
N GLU A 451 13.67 -24.95 6.45
CA GLU A 451 14.01 -25.74 5.24
C GLU A 451 12.77 -26.19 4.41
N ALA A 452 11.62 -25.54 4.62
CA ALA A 452 10.28 -25.89 4.16
C ALA A 452 10.04 -25.62 2.66
N PHE A 453 10.87 -24.80 2.00
CA PHE A 453 10.80 -24.64 0.55
C PHE A 453 11.50 -25.80 -0.16
N VAL A 454 10.87 -26.98 -0.11
CA VAL A 454 11.35 -28.20 -0.76
C VAL A 454 11.38 -27.98 -2.29
N GLY A 455 12.58 -27.84 -2.85
CA GLY A 455 12.82 -27.74 -4.29
C GLY A 455 12.99 -26.33 -4.88
N GLN A 456 13.01 -25.27 -4.07
CA GLN A 456 13.20 -23.89 -4.56
C GLN A 456 14.65 -23.42 -4.48
N SER A 457 15.00 -22.45 -5.33
CA SER A 457 16.19 -21.62 -5.08
C SER A 457 15.91 -20.71 -3.88
N GLN A 458 16.86 -20.57 -2.95
CA GLN A 458 16.72 -19.72 -1.77
C GLN A 458 16.34 -18.26 -2.12
N GLY A 459 16.69 -17.79 -3.32
CA GLY A 459 16.35 -16.45 -3.81
C GLY A 459 14.85 -16.23 -4.09
N GLU A 460 14.15 -17.22 -4.66
CA GLU A 460 12.71 -17.10 -4.98
C GLU A 460 11.84 -17.05 -3.71
N ALA A 461 12.21 -17.83 -2.70
CA ALA A 461 11.58 -17.83 -1.38
C ALA A 461 11.71 -16.46 -0.68
N LEU A 462 12.91 -15.87 -0.74
CA LEU A 462 13.16 -14.54 -0.19
C LEU A 462 12.36 -13.47 -0.93
N GLN A 463 12.32 -13.51 -2.27
CA GLN A 463 11.53 -12.55 -3.07
C GLN A 463 10.02 -12.63 -2.75
N THR A 464 9.48 -13.84 -2.60
CA THR A 464 8.08 -14.02 -2.20
C THR A 464 7.82 -13.49 -0.79
N SER A 465 8.78 -13.66 0.11
CA SER A 465 8.70 -13.12 1.48
C SER A 465 8.79 -11.60 1.50
N GLU A 466 9.65 -10.98 0.68
CA GLU A 466 9.72 -9.53 0.52
C GLU A 466 8.36 -8.94 0.08
N LEU A 467 7.73 -9.56 -0.93
CA LEU A 467 6.42 -9.15 -1.41
C LEU A 467 5.32 -9.32 -0.33
N ALA A 468 5.34 -10.45 0.39
CA ALA A 468 4.39 -10.68 1.48
C ALA A 468 4.56 -9.64 2.60
N LEU A 469 5.79 -9.27 2.94
CA LEU A 469 6.09 -8.24 3.93
C LEU A 469 5.65 -6.84 3.49
N GLU A 470 5.76 -6.52 2.20
CA GLU A 470 5.25 -5.26 1.65
C GLU A 470 3.73 -5.15 1.81
N ILE A 471 3.00 -6.22 1.52
CA ILE A 471 1.55 -6.25 1.72
C ILE A 471 1.18 -6.17 3.19
N VAL A 472 1.88 -6.90 4.07
CA VAL A 472 1.65 -6.81 5.51
C VAL A 472 1.93 -5.38 6.00
N ALA A 473 3.01 -4.73 5.56
CA ALA A 473 3.32 -3.36 5.93
C ALA A 473 2.21 -2.38 5.51
N GLU A 474 1.64 -2.57 4.32
CA GLU A 474 0.51 -1.79 3.82
C GLU A 474 -0.75 -2.04 4.67
N MET A 475 -1.09 -3.31 4.94
CA MET A 475 -2.22 -3.69 5.81
C MET A 475 -2.11 -3.02 7.19
N MET A 476 -0.90 -2.97 7.76
CA MET A 476 -0.67 -2.33 9.07
C MET A 476 -0.80 -0.80 9.01
N SER A 477 -0.52 -0.18 7.86
CA SER A 477 -0.64 1.28 7.70
C SER A 477 -2.09 1.78 7.65
N VAL A 478 -3.02 0.92 7.21
CA VAL A 478 -4.46 1.22 7.10
C VAL A 478 -5.30 0.59 8.21
N LEU A 479 -4.67 -0.10 9.15
CA LEU A 479 -5.34 -0.79 10.25
C LEU A 479 -6.21 0.18 11.08
N GLY A 480 -7.45 -0.22 11.34
CA GLY A 480 -8.43 0.54 12.12
C GLY A 480 -8.94 1.83 11.46
N ARG A 481 -8.70 2.07 10.15
CA ARG A 481 -9.30 3.21 9.44
C ARG A 481 -10.77 2.92 9.10
N GLY A 482 -11.67 3.85 9.43
CA GLY A 482 -13.10 3.75 9.12
C GLY A 482 -13.85 2.70 9.94
N GLU A 483 -13.27 2.25 11.05
CA GLU A 483 -13.95 1.38 12.02
C GLU A 483 -14.49 2.26 13.15
N GLU A 484 -15.82 2.33 13.27
CA GLU A 484 -16.51 3.14 14.30
C GLU A 484 -16.00 2.81 15.72
N ASP A 485 -15.77 1.52 16.01
CA ASP A 485 -15.21 1.06 17.30
C ASP A 485 -13.79 1.61 17.56
N VAL A 486 -13.00 1.92 16.52
CA VAL A 486 -11.66 2.51 16.65
C VAL A 486 -11.72 4.00 16.86
N GLU A 487 -12.62 4.69 16.16
CA GLU A 487 -12.82 6.12 16.30
C GLU A 487 -13.47 6.46 17.65
N GLN A 488 -14.46 5.67 18.08
CA GLN A 488 -15.15 5.82 19.36
C GLN A 488 -14.28 5.47 20.57
N LEU A 489 -13.19 4.73 20.41
CA LEU A 489 -12.28 4.38 21.51
C LEU A 489 -10.94 5.11 21.43
N SER A 490 -10.78 6.03 20.46
CA SER A 490 -9.56 6.81 20.31
C SER A 490 -9.36 7.78 21.49
N ILE A 491 -8.17 7.76 22.10
CA ILE A 491 -7.80 8.71 23.16
C ILE A 491 -7.41 10.08 22.56
N THR A 492 -6.99 10.09 21.30
CA THR A 492 -6.64 11.33 20.60
C THR A 492 -7.74 11.65 19.59
N HIS A 493 -8.58 12.64 19.89
CA HIS A 493 -9.27 13.40 18.84
C HIS A 493 -8.21 14.28 18.17
N LEU A 494 -7.38 13.70 17.32
CA LEU A 494 -6.64 14.52 16.36
C LEU A 494 -7.70 15.11 15.42
N PRO A 495 -7.79 16.45 15.28
CA PRO A 495 -8.46 16.99 14.12
C PRO A 495 -7.75 16.39 12.92
N LEU A 496 -8.45 15.57 12.14
CA LEU A 496 -8.07 15.43 10.76
C LEU A 496 -8.14 16.85 10.20
N ASP A 497 -7.05 17.35 9.62
CA ASP A 497 -7.07 18.61 8.87
C ASP A 497 -8.04 18.44 7.71
N ASP A 498 -9.33 18.64 7.97
CA ASP A 498 -10.34 18.98 7.00
C ASP A 498 -10.15 20.47 6.70
N ASP A 499 -9.05 20.78 6.01
CA ASP A 499 -8.98 22.00 5.20
C ASP A 499 -9.96 21.79 4.03
N ASP A 500 -11.26 22.04 4.25
CA ASP A 500 -12.17 22.66 3.29
C ASP A 500 -13.52 23.02 3.95
N ASP A 501 -13.84 24.30 3.86
CA ASP A 501 -15.16 24.96 4.03
C ASP A 501 -15.66 25.32 5.45
N ASP A 502 -15.24 26.51 5.89
CA ASP A 502 -16.08 27.43 6.67
C ASP A 502 -17.46 27.61 5.98
N ASP A 503 -18.55 27.27 6.68
CA ASP A 503 -19.89 27.90 6.65
C ASP A 503 -21.02 26.85 6.81
N GLU A 504 -21.18 26.23 7.99
CA GLU A 504 -22.51 25.72 8.39
C GLU A 504 -22.97 26.33 9.71
N MET A 505 -24.05 27.10 9.59
CA MET A 505 -24.78 27.76 10.67
C MET A 505 -25.39 26.72 11.61
N GLU A 506 -25.07 26.84 12.90
CA GLU A 506 -25.78 26.19 14.00
C GLU A 506 -27.30 26.43 13.91
N LEU A 507 -28.06 25.37 13.62
CA LEU A 507 -29.49 25.30 13.93
C LEU A 507 -29.64 24.53 15.23
N MET A 508 -29.79 25.29 16.33
CA MET A 508 -30.32 24.77 17.59
C MET A 508 -31.75 24.27 17.36
N GLU A 509 -31.96 22.95 17.44
CA GLU A 509 -33.26 22.38 17.76
C GLU A 509 -33.17 21.73 19.15
N GLU A 510 -33.72 22.44 20.14
CA GLU A 510 -34.16 21.87 21.41
C GLU A 510 -35.17 20.76 21.11
N PHE A 511 -34.89 19.53 21.53
CA PHE A 511 -35.91 18.51 21.72
C PHE A 511 -35.92 18.07 23.18
N ASP A 512 -37.10 18.25 23.78
CA ASP A 512 -37.46 17.94 25.16
C ASP A 512 -37.27 16.46 25.52
N ASP A 513 -36.91 16.27 26.79
CA ASP A 513 -37.08 15.09 27.63
C ASP A 513 -38.41 14.35 27.37
N ASP A 514 -38.37 13.02 27.32
CA ASP A 514 -39.24 12.19 28.18
C ASP A 514 -38.91 10.67 28.12
N ALA A 515 -38.96 10.09 29.33
CA ALA A 515 -39.25 8.69 29.68
C ALA A 515 -38.11 7.64 29.70
N MET A 516 -37.43 7.63 30.85
CA MET A 516 -37.05 6.46 31.66
C MET A 516 -37.84 5.17 31.39
N ASP A 517 -37.13 4.08 31.12
CA ASP A 517 -37.54 2.73 31.52
C ASP A 517 -36.30 1.96 32.04
N ASP A 518 -36.19 1.91 33.36
CA ASP A 518 -35.26 1.07 34.11
C ASP A 518 -35.71 -0.41 34.05
N GLU A 519 -34.97 -1.27 33.36
CA GLU A 519 -35.04 -2.73 33.60
C GLU A 519 -33.77 -3.22 34.33
N PRO A 520 -33.90 -3.93 35.47
CA PRO A 520 -32.76 -4.38 36.25
C PRO A 520 -32.21 -5.70 35.65
N GLU A 521 -31.08 -5.64 34.96
CA GLU A 521 -30.38 -6.86 34.54
C GLU A 521 -29.74 -7.58 35.72
N ALA A 522 -30.12 -8.84 35.84
CA ALA A 522 -29.77 -9.73 36.93
C ALA A 522 -28.29 -10.15 36.85
N ILE A 523 -27.58 -9.92 37.94
CA ILE A 523 -26.22 -10.41 38.20
C ILE A 523 -26.18 -11.94 38.06
N ALA A 524 -25.59 -12.43 36.97
CA ALA A 524 -25.12 -13.81 36.84
C ALA A 524 -23.60 -13.81 36.94
N ARG A 525 -23.09 -14.40 38.04
CA ARG A 525 -21.65 -14.63 38.25
C ARG A 525 -21.15 -15.74 37.32
N GLY A 526 -20.03 -15.48 36.65
CA GLY A 526 -19.04 -16.51 36.34
C GLY A 526 -18.65 -16.67 34.87
N ASP A 527 -18.26 -15.58 34.22
CA ASP A 527 -17.17 -15.50 33.24
C ASP A 527 -16.68 -14.04 33.32
N ALA A 528 -15.36 -13.78 33.40
CA ALA A 528 -14.88 -12.40 33.42
C ALA A 528 -15.31 -11.72 32.13
N GLU A 529 -16.00 -10.58 32.22
CA GLU A 529 -16.36 -9.83 31.02
C GLU A 529 -15.08 -9.47 30.25
N PRO A 530 -15.03 -9.68 28.92
CA PRO A 530 -13.88 -9.33 28.12
C PRO A 530 -13.63 -7.81 28.22
N HIS A 531 -12.36 -7.40 28.28
CA HIS A 531 -11.98 -6.00 28.38
C HIS A 531 -12.55 -5.21 27.19
N ALA A 532 -12.90 -3.93 27.36
CA ALA A 532 -13.52 -3.13 26.28
C ALA A 532 -12.66 -3.11 25.00
N LEU A 533 -11.34 -2.96 25.17
CA LEU A 533 -10.35 -3.02 24.09
C LEU A 533 -10.06 -4.43 23.56
N ASP A 534 -10.67 -5.49 24.10
CA ASP A 534 -10.43 -6.86 23.60
C ASP A 534 -11.01 -7.11 22.20
N ARG A 535 -12.06 -6.36 21.82
CA ARG A 535 -12.69 -6.43 20.50
C ARG A 535 -12.01 -5.53 19.46
N TRP A 536 -11.00 -4.79 19.88
CA TRP A 536 -10.30 -3.84 19.04
C TRP A 536 -9.38 -4.53 18.05
N VAL A 537 -9.34 -4.06 16.81
CA VAL A 537 -8.55 -4.71 15.74
C VAL A 537 -7.06 -4.79 16.09
N PHE A 538 -6.51 -3.81 16.80
CA PHE A 538 -5.12 -3.85 17.29
C PHE A 538 -4.90 -4.97 18.31
N SER A 539 -5.89 -5.20 19.20
CA SER A 539 -5.85 -6.28 20.17
C SER A 539 -5.94 -7.65 19.49
N GLU A 540 -6.79 -7.79 18.47
CA GLU A 540 -6.83 -9.00 17.66
C GLU A 540 -5.48 -9.30 16.99
N VAL A 541 -4.86 -8.29 16.36
CA VAL A 541 -3.55 -8.44 15.70
C VAL A 541 -2.45 -8.80 16.71
N LEU A 542 -2.42 -8.19 17.90
CA LEU A 542 -1.44 -8.50 18.94
C LEU A 542 -1.54 -9.93 19.48
N ARG A 543 -2.74 -10.54 19.42
CA ARG A 543 -2.92 -11.96 19.80
C ARG A 543 -2.44 -12.93 18.73
N THR A 544 -2.20 -12.46 17.51
CA THR A 544 -1.62 -13.28 16.44
C THR A 544 -0.10 -13.42 16.61
N PRO A 545 0.55 -14.44 16.02
CA PRO A 545 2.01 -14.56 16.04
C PRO A 545 2.72 -13.52 15.16
N LEU A 546 2.01 -12.59 14.51
CA LEU A 546 2.56 -11.67 13.52
C LEU A 546 3.76 -10.88 14.05
N LEU A 547 3.61 -10.17 15.17
CA LEU A 547 4.68 -9.33 15.72
C LEU A 547 5.94 -10.15 16.02
N GLY A 548 5.77 -11.35 16.61
CA GLY A 548 6.88 -12.27 16.85
C GLY A 548 7.55 -12.77 15.57
N VAL A 549 6.76 -13.09 14.54
CA VAL A 549 7.26 -13.49 13.21
C VAL A 549 8.05 -12.36 12.55
N LEU A 550 7.53 -11.13 12.57
CA LEU A 550 8.20 -9.96 12.01
C LEU A 550 9.54 -9.68 12.71
N LEU A 551 9.56 -9.70 14.05
CA LEU A 551 10.78 -9.46 14.82
C LEU A 551 11.83 -10.57 14.64
N ARG A 552 11.39 -11.83 14.46
CA ARG A 552 12.29 -12.93 14.10
C ARG A 552 12.88 -12.73 12.71
N LEU A 553 12.08 -12.36 11.72
CA LEU A 553 12.57 -12.11 10.36
C LEU A 553 13.47 -10.87 10.26
N ALA A 554 13.24 -9.87 11.11
CA ALA A 554 14.08 -8.69 11.24
C ALA A 554 15.39 -8.96 12.01
N ALA A 555 15.53 -10.11 12.67
CA ALA A 555 16.71 -10.43 13.44
C ALA A 555 17.92 -10.66 12.52
N PRO A 556 19.08 -10.03 12.80
CA PRO A 556 20.28 -10.19 12.00
C PRO A 556 20.77 -11.64 12.01
N SER A 557 21.39 -12.05 10.91
CA SER A 557 21.96 -13.40 10.73
C SER A 557 23.35 -13.35 10.09
N ASP A 558 24.12 -14.44 10.20
CA ASP A 558 25.42 -14.58 9.52
C ASP A 558 25.31 -14.40 7.99
N ALA A 559 24.14 -14.65 7.41
CA ALA A 559 23.90 -14.40 5.98
C ALA A 559 23.80 -12.89 5.68
N SER A 560 23.22 -12.12 6.59
CA SER A 560 22.93 -10.68 6.45
C SER A 560 24.20 -9.83 6.47
N GLU A 561 25.26 -10.30 7.14
CA GLU A 561 26.56 -9.62 7.17
C GLU A 561 27.38 -9.80 5.89
N ARG A 562 26.98 -10.74 5.01
CA ARG A 562 27.68 -10.97 3.74
C ARG A 562 27.49 -9.77 2.80
N GLN A 563 28.58 -9.38 2.12
CA GLN A 563 28.56 -8.31 1.12
C GLN A 563 28.15 -8.79 -0.29
N ASP A 564 27.65 -10.02 -0.40
CA ASP A 564 27.20 -10.59 -1.67
C ASP A 564 25.69 -10.35 -1.91
N ARG A 565 25.19 -10.83 -3.05
CA ARG A 565 23.76 -10.70 -3.43
C ARG A 565 22.83 -11.39 -2.43
N GLN A 566 23.26 -12.49 -1.81
CA GLN A 566 22.44 -13.23 -0.85
C GLN A 566 22.30 -12.45 0.45
N GLY A 567 23.39 -11.83 0.93
CA GLY A 567 23.33 -10.93 2.08
C GLY A 567 22.46 -9.71 1.83
N ALA A 568 22.49 -9.15 0.61
CA ALA A 568 21.60 -8.07 0.20
C ALA A 568 20.11 -8.47 0.27
N GLN A 569 19.75 -9.63 -0.29
CA GLN A 569 18.39 -10.15 -0.26
C GLN A 569 17.91 -10.43 1.18
N ARG A 570 18.81 -10.95 2.04
CA ARG A 570 18.48 -11.16 3.45
C ARG A 570 18.21 -9.85 4.19
N ARG A 571 19.07 -8.84 4.02
CA ARG A 571 18.85 -7.51 4.62
C ARG A 571 17.58 -6.84 4.09
N ALA A 572 17.22 -7.08 2.83
CA ALA A 572 15.98 -6.59 2.25
C ALA A 572 14.72 -7.18 2.92
N VAL A 573 14.75 -8.46 3.30
CA VAL A 573 13.70 -9.10 4.12
C VAL A 573 13.70 -8.52 5.53
N GLU A 574 14.85 -8.38 6.17
CA GLU A 574 14.97 -7.84 7.53
C GLU A 574 14.40 -6.42 7.65
N LEU A 575 14.78 -5.54 6.71
CA LEU A 575 14.30 -4.17 6.66
C LEU A 575 12.79 -4.09 6.43
N ARG A 576 12.25 -4.92 5.52
CA ARG A 576 10.80 -4.95 5.26
C ARG A 576 9.99 -5.51 6.44
N ALA A 577 10.50 -6.53 7.11
CA ALA A 577 9.87 -7.09 8.31
C ALA A 577 9.82 -6.05 9.43
N LEU A 578 10.92 -5.31 9.61
CA LEU A 578 10.99 -4.23 10.57
C LEU A 578 10.09 -3.05 10.19
N ALA A 579 9.99 -2.69 8.90
CA ALA A 579 9.08 -1.65 8.42
C ALA A 579 7.61 -2.01 8.68
N ALA A 580 7.21 -3.27 8.45
CA ALA A 580 5.87 -3.75 8.78
C ALA A 580 5.57 -3.64 10.29
N ALA A 581 6.53 -4.04 11.14
CA ALA A 581 6.39 -3.90 12.59
C ALA A 581 6.33 -2.42 13.01
N ASN A 582 7.14 -1.55 12.40
CA ASN A 582 7.13 -0.12 12.64
C ASN A 582 5.78 0.52 12.28
N ASN A 583 5.20 0.18 11.13
CA ASN A 583 3.90 0.70 10.71
C ASN A 583 2.80 0.32 11.72
N PHE A 584 2.78 -0.95 12.14
CA PHE A 584 1.85 -1.43 13.15
C PHE A 584 2.00 -0.68 14.48
N LEU A 585 3.22 -0.61 15.01
CA LEU A 585 3.51 0.02 16.29
C LEU A 585 3.26 1.52 16.27
N LEU A 586 3.63 2.20 15.18
CA LEU A 586 3.40 3.64 15.03
C LEU A 586 1.92 3.96 14.97
N ARG A 587 1.13 3.15 14.24
CA ARG A 587 -0.33 3.31 14.17
C ARG A 587 -0.96 3.11 15.55
N LEU A 588 -0.58 2.06 16.27
CA LEU A 588 -1.05 1.81 17.63
C LEU A 588 -0.66 2.95 18.59
N ALA A 589 0.54 3.51 18.45
CA ALA A 589 1.03 4.61 19.28
C ALA A 589 0.28 5.94 19.10
N LEU A 590 -0.53 6.10 18.04
CA LEU A 590 -1.41 7.27 17.87
C LEU A 590 -2.52 7.31 18.93
N PHE A 591 -2.91 6.14 19.44
CA PHE A 591 -3.97 5.99 20.42
C PHE A 591 -3.45 5.94 21.87
N ALA A 592 -2.13 5.96 22.06
CA ALA A 592 -1.55 5.96 23.39
C ALA A 592 -1.84 7.28 24.13
N PRO A 593 -1.94 7.26 25.47
CA PRO A 593 -2.15 8.45 26.27
C PRO A 593 -1.17 9.59 25.92
N PRO A 594 -1.66 10.84 25.80
CA PRO A 594 -0.83 11.96 25.43
C PRO A 594 0.20 12.30 26.52
N PRO A 595 1.28 13.03 26.18
CA PRO A 595 2.21 13.55 27.18
C PRO A 595 1.50 14.51 28.16
N PRO A 596 2.04 14.72 29.38
CA PRO A 596 1.46 15.64 30.36
C PRO A 596 1.25 17.10 29.87
N SER A 597 2.01 17.54 28.87
CA SER A 597 1.87 18.85 28.21
C SER A 597 0.58 18.98 27.39
N GLN A 598 -0.05 17.86 27.05
CA GLN A 598 -1.26 17.74 26.23
C GLN A 598 -2.34 16.93 26.96
N TRP A 599 -2.30 16.94 28.30
CA TRP A 599 -3.22 16.13 29.10
C TRP A 599 -4.67 16.61 28.91
N PRO A 600 -5.63 15.70 28.66
CA PRO A 600 -7.03 16.07 28.45
C PRO A 600 -7.68 16.58 29.73
N GLY A 601 -8.69 17.43 29.57
CA GLY A 601 -9.48 17.98 30.67
C GLY A 601 -10.88 17.37 30.81
N ASP A 602 -11.33 16.62 29.80
CA ASP A 602 -12.64 15.97 29.76
C ASP A 602 -12.63 14.58 30.41
N GLU A 603 -13.71 14.24 31.09
CA GLU A 603 -13.84 12.99 31.87
C GLU A 603 -13.84 11.75 30.96
N GLU A 604 -14.45 11.84 29.79
CA GLU A 604 -14.55 10.74 28.82
C GLU A 604 -13.16 10.29 28.32
N THR A 605 -12.27 11.22 27.95
CA THR A 605 -10.90 10.85 27.53
C THR A 605 -10.10 10.29 28.69
N LEU A 606 -10.32 10.75 29.93
CA LEU A 606 -9.66 10.20 31.12
C LEU A 606 -10.09 8.76 31.39
N GLU A 607 -11.37 8.43 31.22
CA GLU A 607 -11.87 7.04 31.31
C GLU A 607 -11.22 6.14 30.25
N ARG A 608 -11.08 6.64 29.01
CA ARG A 608 -10.37 5.90 27.94
C ARG A 608 -8.90 5.68 28.26
N ILE A 609 -8.23 6.65 28.89
CA ILE A 609 -6.84 6.51 29.37
C ILE A 609 -6.75 5.43 30.45
N ALA A 610 -7.68 5.38 31.40
CA ALA A 610 -7.71 4.34 32.43
C ALA A 610 -7.87 2.94 31.79
N LEU A 611 -8.81 2.79 30.85
CA LEU A 611 -8.98 1.55 30.08
C LEU A 611 -7.71 1.13 29.31
N TRP A 612 -7.01 2.10 28.70
CA TRP A 612 -5.73 1.82 28.04
C TRP A 612 -4.68 1.31 29.02
N ARG A 613 -4.57 1.95 30.19
CA ARG A 613 -3.61 1.60 31.23
C ARG A 613 -3.86 0.22 31.81
N GLU A 614 -5.11 -0.15 32.03
CA GLU A 614 -5.50 -1.50 32.41
C GLU A 614 -5.11 -2.51 31.33
N TRP A 615 -5.39 -2.22 30.05
CA TRP A 615 -5.08 -3.11 28.94
C TRP A 615 -3.57 -3.33 28.72
N VAL A 616 -2.77 -2.27 28.81
CA VAL A 616 -1.30 -2.33 28.61
C VAL A 616 -0.55 -2.77 29.87
N GLY A 617 -1.13 -2.62 31.05
CA GLY A 617 -0.49 -2.93 32.34
C GLY A 617 0.28 -1.74 32.94
N THR A 618 -0.17 -0.51 32.68
CA THR A 618 0.37 0.73 33.26
C THR A 618 -0.55 1.40 34.29
N ALA A 619 -1.58 0.68 34.76
CA ALA A 619 -2.56 1.17 35.75
C ALA A 619 -1.96 1.62 37.10
N PHE A 620 -0.75 1.15 37.45
CA PHE A 620 -0.04 1.62 38.64
C PHE A 620 0.34 3.12 38.63
N LEU A 621 0.18 3.79 37.49
CA LEU A 621 0.28 5.25 37.38
C LEU A 621 -0.90 5.97 38.06
N GLU A 622 -2.00 5.26 38.31
CA GLU A 622 -3.22 5.73 38.99
C GLU A 622 -3.34 5.15 40.40
N ASP A 623 -2.21 4.75 41.00
CA ASP A 623 -2.11 4.13 42.32
C ASP A 623 -2.85 2.78 42.45
N SER A 624 -3.14 2.12 41.33
CA SER A 624 -3.54 0.70 41.28
C SER A 624 -2.34 -0.24 41.47
N ASP A 625 -2.62 -1.51 41.76
CA ASP A 625 -1.58 -2.54 41.81
C ASP A 625 -0.96 -2.78 40.42
N ALA A 626 0.34 -3.05 40.37
CA ALA A 626 1.03 -3.35 39.12
C ALA A 626 0.69 -4.79 38.67
N GLU A 627 -0.10 -4.91 37.60
CA GLU A 627 -0.44 -6.20 36.99
C GLU A 627 0.15 -6.30 35.57
N ALA A 628 0.82 -7.42 35.30
CA ALA A 628 1.35 -7.71 33.97
C ALA A 628 0.22 -8.23 33.07
N THR A 629 0.00 -7.56 31.95
CA THR A 629 -0.95 -8.03 30.94
C THR A 629 -0.25 -8.78 29.81
N PRO A 630 -0.97 -9.63 29.04
CA PRO A 630 -0.40 -10.28 27.85
C PRO A 630 0.11 -9.26 26.82
N VAL A 631 -0.61 -8.16 26.63
CA VAL A 631 -0.24 -7.08 25.70
C VAL A 631 1.01 -6.35 26.18
N GLY A 632 1.04 -5.93 27.46
CA GLY A 632 2.21 -5.32 28.07
C GLY A 632 3.44 -6.21 27.95
N SER A 633 3.30 -7.51 28.23
CA SER A 633 4.39 -8.49 28.14
C SER A 633 4.93 -8.61 26.72
N ALA A 634 4.06 -8.70 25.71
CA ALA A 634 4.46 -8.75 24.30
C ALA A 634 5.20 -7.49 23.85
N LEU A 635 4.78 -6.31 24.31
CA LEU A 635 5.44 -5.03 24.00
C LEU A 635 6.80 -4.90 24.67
N HIS A 636 6.97 -5.38 25.90
CA HIS A 636 8.27 -5.43 26.58
C HIS A 636 9.25 -6.39 25.87
N GLU A 637 8.76 -7.55 25.42
CA GLU A 637 9.57 -8.47 24.63
C GLU A 637 9.96 -7.86 23.27
N ALA A 638 9.02 -7.17 22.61
CA ALA A 638 9.26 -6.45 21.37
C ALA A 638 10.32 -5.35 21.56
N TRP A 639 10.24 -4.56 22.62
CA TRP A 639 11.25 -3.55 22.98
C TRP A 639 12.65 -4.17 23.05
N ALA A 640 12.80 -5.27 23.80
CA ALA A 640 14.07 -5.95 23.97
C ALA A 640 14.61 -6.54 22.65
N HIS A 641 13.74 -7.08 21.80
CA HIS A 641 14.11 -7.58 20.47
C HIS A 641 14.59 -6.45 19.55
N VAL A 642 13.79 -5.39 19.40
CA VAL A 642 14.11 -4.25 18.54
C VAL A 642 15.41 -3.59 18.98
N PHE A 643 15.61 -3.40 20.28
CA PHE A 643 16.85 -2.83 20.80
C PHE A 643 18.08 -3.69 20.45
N ARG A 644 17.98 -5.02 20.55
CA ARG A 644 19.07 -5.93 20.14
C ARG A 644 19.40 -5.83 18.66
N ILE A 645 18.37 -5.74 17.80
CA ILE A 645 18.57 -5.57 16.35
C ILE A 645 19.29 -4.25 16.06
N ALA A 646 18.82 -3.15 16.67
CA ALA A 646 19.43 -1.83 16.52
C ALA A 646 20.90 -1.83 16.99
N ALA A 647 21.16 -2.39 18.17
CA ALA A 647 22.49 -2.46 18.76
C ALA A 647 23.46 -3.30 17.92
N HIS A 648 22.98 -4.40 17.33
CA HIS A 648 23.78 -5.21 16.42
C HIS A 648 24.20 -4.40 15.19
N TRP A 649 23.25 -3.84 14.44
CA TRP A 649 23.56 -3.09 13.21
C TRP A 649 24.38 -1.82 13.48
N ALA A 650 24.12 -1.13 14.59
CA ALA A 650 24.91 0.02 15.01
C ALA A 650 26.35 -0.35 15.42
N ALA A 651 26.63 -1.62 15.72
CA ALA A 651 27.98 -2.11 16.03
C ALA A 651 28.73 -2.67 14.80
N VAL A 652 28.04 -2.88 13.66
CA VAL A 652 28.66 -3.38 12.43
C VAL A 652 29.67 -2.34 11.90
N PRO A 653 30.96 -2.68 11.70
CA PRO A 653 31.99 -1.70 11.35
C PRO A 653 31.66 -0.86 10.10
N SER A 654 31.11 -1.49 9.06
CA SER A 654 30.74 -0.78 7.83
C SER A 654 29.60 0.22 8.03
N VAL A 655 28.73 0.01 9.02
CA VAL A 655 27.64 0.92 9.36
C VAL A 655 28.18 2.07 10.22
N VAL A 656 29.06 1.76 11.18
CA VAL A 656 29.74 2.76 12.03
C VAL A 656 30.54 3.76 11.20
N ASP A 657 31.28 3.27 10.20
CA ASP A 657 32.15 4.09 9.36
C ASP A 657 31.39 4.81 8.21
N ALA A 658 30.07 4.62 8.10
CA ALA A 658 29.28 5.17 7.00
C ALA A 658 29.05 6.68 7.16
N GLU A 659 29.54 7.49 6.20
CA GLU A 659 29.56 8.94 6.33
C GLU A 659 28.18 9.62 6.16
N THR A 660 27.29 9.12 5.29
CA THR A 660 25.86 9.50 5.15
C THR A 660 25.08 8.50 4.25
N LEU A 661 23.74 8.50 4.30
CA LEU A 661 22.88 7.82 3.30
C LEU A 661 23.06 8.42 1.89
N GLU A 662 23.44 9.70 1.76
CA GLU A 662 23.58 10.41 0.49
C GLU A 662 24.94 10.18 -0.21
N GLU A 663 26.05 10.03 0.53
CA GLU A 663 27.37 9.67 -0.04
C GLU A 663 27.52 8.17 -0.31
N ALA A 664 26.61 7.35 0.24
CA ALA A 664 26.42 5.95 -0.09
C ALA A 664 25.63 5.71 -1.39
N LEU A 665 25.34 6.76 -2.17
CA LEU A 665 24.91 6.60 -3.56
C LEU A 665 26.00 5.83 -4.33
N PRO A 666 25.64 4.86 -5.20
CA PRO A 666 26.64 4.20 -6.02
C PRO A 666 27.35 5.28 -6.84
N SER A 667 28.65 5.47 -6.56
CA SER A 667 29.53 6.16 -7.48
C SER A 667 29.22 5.60 -8.86
N ALA A 668 28.93 6.44 -9.86
CA ALA A 668 28.58 5.98 -11.22
C ALA A 668 29.70 5.17 -11.91
N MET A 669 30.81 4.90 -11.20
CA MET A 669 31.92 4.02 -11.56
C MET A 669 31.99 2.71 -10.74
N ALA A 670 31.15 2.53 -9.72
CA ALA A 670 31.06 1.28 -8.97
C ALA A 670 30.11 0.32 -9.68
N PRO A 671 30.48 -0.96 -9.86
CA PRO A 671 29.61 -1.94 -10.50
C PRO A 671 28.28 -2.06 -9.73
N PRO A 672 27.13 -2.30 -10.41
CA PRO A 672 25.80 -2.42 -9.81
C PRO A 672 25.61 -3.64 -8.86
N THR A 673 26.71 -4.23 -8.40
CA THR A 673 26.77 -5.43 -7.57
C THR A 673 27.30 -5.18 -6.16
N SER A 674 27.70 -3.95 -5.78
CA SER A 674 28.10 -3.67 -4.39
C SER A 674 26.88 -3.36 -3.52
N ALA A 675 26.25 -4.41 -3.01
CA ALA A 675 25.25 -4.32 -1.96
C ALA A 675 25.85 -3.62 -0.73
N ASN A 676 25.40 -2.41 -0.43
CA ASN A 676 26.03 -1.61 0.61
C ASN A 676 25.41 -1.93 1.97
N ALA A 677 25.95 -2.95 2.65
CA ALA A 677 25.55 -3.32 4.01
C ALA A 677 25.54 -2.12 4.99
N ALA A 678 26.36 -1.10 4.72
CA ALA A 678 26.33 0.17 5.45
C ALA A 678 24.99 0.92 5.31
N HIS A 679 24.51 1.09 4.07
CA HIS A 679 23.26 1.79 3.78
C HIS A 679 22.06 1.03 4.35
N ASP A 680 22.02 -0.28 4.11
CA ASP A 680 20.94 -1.14 4.60
C ASP A 680 20.92 -1.15 6.14
N GLY A 681 22.08 -1.28 6.78
CA GLY A 681 22.21 -1.25 8.24
C GLY A 681 21.80 0.08 8.85
N LEU A 682 22.15 1.22 8.24
CA LEU A 682 21.68 2.54 8.69
C LEU A 682 20.15 2.66 8.60
N ALA A 683 19.55 2.17 7.51
CA ALA A 683 18.09 2.15 7.35
C ALA A 683 17.40 1.25 8.40
N ILE A 684 18.00 0.09 8.72
CA ILE A 684 17.52 -0.79 9.77
C ILE A 684 17.58 -0.09 11.14
N VAL A 685 18.69 0.58 11.49
CA VAL A 685 18.82 1.33 12.75
C VAL A 685 17.77 2.44 12.84
N ASP A 686 17.58 3.23 11.78
CA ASP A 686 16.57 4.31 11.75
C ASP A 686 15.14 3.78 11.91
N THR A 687 14.84 2.62 11.33
CA THR A 687 13.53 1.96 11.46
C THR A 687 13.35 1.38 12.88
N CYS A 688 14.38 0.77 13.46
CA CYS A 688 14.36 0.29 14.84
C CYS A 688 14.07 1.44 15.83
N LEU A 689 14.67 2.62 15.62
CA LEU A 689 14.40 3.79 16.45
C LEU A 689 12.94 4.26 16.34
N GLY A 690 12.31 4.10 15.17
CA GLY A 690 10.87 4.31 15.01
C GLY A 690 10.03 3.34 15.85
N CYS A 691 10.38 2.05 15.81
CA CYS A 691 9.74 1.03 16.64
C CYS A 691 9.93 1.31 18.14
N LEU A 692 11.15 1.63 18.57
CA LEU A 692 11.44 1.95 19.98
C LEU A 692 10.65 3.17 20.44
N TRP A 693 10.62 4.24 19.65
CA TRP A 693 9.83 5.42 20.00
C TRP A 693 8.34 5.09 20.13
N SER A 694 7.80 4.30 19.21
CA SER A 694 6.40 3.88 19.21
C SER A 694 6.08 3.00 20.43
N ILE A 695 6.90 1.99 20.73
CA ILE A 695 6.72 1.12 21.89
C ILE A 695 6.83 1.93 23.19
N ALA A 696 7.81 2.83 23.30
CA ALA A 696 7.94 3.70 24.46
C ALA A 696 6.67 4.53 24.68
N ARG A 697 6.06 5.07 23.61
CA ARG A 697 4.78 5.80 23.70
C ARG A 697 3.64 4.91 24.17
N ILE A 698 3.48 3.73 23.59
CA ILE A 698 2.42 2.77 23.95
C ILE A 698 2.51 2.39 25.43
N LEU A 699 3.74 2.15 25.91
CA LEU A 699 4.03 1.83 27.31
C LEU A 699 4.08 3.07 28.23
N GLU A 700 3.72 4.27 27.76
CA GLU A 700 3.84 5.53 28.52
C GLU A 700 5.23 5.75 29.15
N GLY A 701 6.27 5.19 28.53
CA GLY A 701 7.66 5.23 29.00
C GLY A 701 7.99 4.28 30.15
N GLN A 702 7.08 3.40 30.58
CA GLN A 702 7.24 2.51 31.74
C GLN A 702 8.22 1.35 31.49
N LEU A 703 9.50 1.70 31.29
CA LEU A 703 10.62 0.80 31.04
C LEU A 703 11.75 1.05 32.06
N PRO A 704 12.51 0.03 32.51
CA PRO A 704 13.48 0.16 33.60
C PRO A 704 14.66 1.10 33.30
N LEU A 705 14.72 2.28 33.92
CA LEU A 705 15.80 3.24 33.62
C LEU A 705 17.18 2.82 34.13
N VAL A 706 17.21 1.81 35.00
CA VAL A 706 18.40 1.31 35.67
C VAL A 706 18.49 -0.19 35.45
N GLN A 707 19.68 -0.67 35.09
CA GLN A 707 20.03 -2.08 35.02
C GLN A 707 21.32 -2.30 35.84
N ASP A 708 21.33 -3.28 36.73
CA ASP A 708 22.48 -3.60 37.59
C ASP A 708 23.04 -2.38 38.36
N HIS A 709 22.14 -1.53 38.88
CA HIS A 709 22.46 -0.25 39.56
C HIS A 709 23.13 0.83 38.71
N ALA A 710 23.17 0.68 37.38
CA ALA A 710 23.68 1.67 36.43
C ALA A 710 22.60 2.11 35.44
N THR A 711 22.83 3.24 34.74
CA THR A 711 21.96 3.70 33.65
C THR A 711 21.75 2.58 32.63
N ALA A 712 20.50 2.30 32.27
CA ALA A 712 20.17 1.23 31.35
C ALA A 712 20.90 1.38 30.00
N PRO A 713 21.41 0.29 29.39
CA PRO A 713 22.20 0.35 28.15
C PRO A 713 21.50 1.05 26.98
N TYR A 714 20.17 0.95 26.90
CA TYR A 714 19.43 1.61 25.84
C TYR A 714 19.39 3.13 25.99
N ILE A 715 19.44 3.67 27.22
CA ILE A 715 19.49 5.12 27.45
C ILE A 715 20.84 5.65 26.96
N THR A 716 21.93 4.99 27.35
CA THR A 716 23.28 5.39 26.93
C THR A 716 23.47 5.25 25.42
N ALA A 717 22.95 4.16 24.82
CA ALA A 717 22.97 3.96 23.38
C ALA A 717 22.16 5.02 22.61
N LEU A 718 20.97 5.40 23.08
CA LEU A 718 20.14 6.44 22.45
C LEU A 718 20.79 7.83 22.54
N MET A 719 21.39 8.17 23.69
CA MET A 719 22.16 9.41 23.84
C MET A 719 23.38 9.43 22.90
N ALA A 720 24.08 8.30 22.79
CA ALA A 720 25.21 8.17 21.88
C ALA A 720 24.77 8.26 20.41
N ALA A 721 23.66 7.61 20.04
CA ALA A 721 23.08 7.69 18.70
C ALA A 721 22.70 9.13 18.33
N TYR A 722 22.13 9.90 19.24
CA TYR A 722 21.86 11.33 19.00
C TYR A 722 23.14 12.14 18.74
N GLN A 723 24.22 11.84 19.45
CA GLN A 723 25.49 12.55 19.35
C GLN A 723 26.28 12.19 18.09
N SER A 724 26.23 10.93 17.67
CA SER A 724 26.99 10.43 16.50
C SER A 724 26.24 10.58 15.19
N ALA A 725 24.90 10.59 15.22
CA ALA A 725 24.10 10.62 14.00
C ALA A 725 24.17 11.97 13.28
N ARG A 726 24.32 11.90 11.96
CA ARG A 726 24.22 13.06 11.06
C ARG A 726 22.80 13.27 10.54
N LEU A 727 21.98 12.21 10.51
CA LEU A 727 20.60 12.25 10.04
C LEU A 727 19.68 12.86 11.13
N SER A 728 18.93 13.90 10.78
CA SER A 728 17.97 14.53 11.70
C SER A 728 16.92 13.54 12.21
N ALA A 729 16.44 12.63 11.35
CA ALA A 729 15.43 11.63 11.71
C ALA A 729 15.87 10.76 12.90
N VAL A 730 17.11 10.25 12.87
CA VAL A 730 17.70 9.46 13.95
C VAL A 730 17.75 10.28 15.24
N ARG A 731 18.24 11.53 15.16
CA ARG A 731 18.34 12.43 16.33
C ARG A 731 16.98 12.76 16.94
N ILE A 732 15.98 13.01 16.10
CA ILE A 732 14.60 13.31 16.53
C ILE A 732 13.99 12.08 17.21
N LYS A 733 14.09 10.89 16.61
CA LYS A 733 13.57 9.64 17.18
C LYS A 733 14.27 9.28 18.50
N SER A 734 15.59 9.47 18.58
CA SER A 734 16.33 9.29 19.84
C SER A 734 15.86 10.26 20.93
N LEU A 735 15.72 11.56 20.62
CA LEU A 735 15.19 12.55 21.56
C LEU A 735 13.78 12.21 22.01
N GLY A 736 12.88 11.91 21.07
CA GLY A 736 11.49 11.55 21.35
C GLY A 736 11.39 10.29 22.22
N THR A 737 12.20 9.26 21.94
CA THR A 737 12.23 8.05 22.76
C THR A 737 12.72 8.34 24.18
N LEU A 738 13.81 9.10 24.31
CA LEU A 738 14.38 9.48 25.61
C LEU A 738 13.42 10.36 26.42
N ALA A 739 12.69 11.28 25.78
CA ALA A 739 11.71 12.14 26.44
C ALA A 739 10.56 11.33 27.06
N VAL A 740 10.11 10.27 26.37
CA VAL A 740 9.09 9.37 26.90
C VAL A 740 9.65 8.55 28.06
N LEU A 741 10.87 7.99 27.92
CA LEU A 741 11.55 7.24 28.98
C LEU A 741 11.85 8.09 30.22
N ALA A 742 12.10 9.40 30.08
CA ALA A 742 12.37 10.30 31.20
C ALA A 742 11.21 10.36 32.23
N ARG A 743 10.04 9.84 31.87
CA ARG A 743 8.82 9.76 32.70
C ARG A 743 8.55 8.37 33.26
N SER A 744 9.48 7.42 33.08
CA SER A 744 9.33 6.06 33.58
C SER A 744 9.23 6.02 35.10
N GLN A 745 8.18 5.37 35.62
CA GLN A 745 8.04 5.00 37.02
C GLN A 745 8.11 3.49 37.21
N ALA A 746 8.83 2.78 36.31
CA ALA A 746 8.92 1.31 36.35
C ALA A 746 9.40 0.74 37.69
N TYR A 747 10.14 1.52 38.50
CA TYR A 747 10.50 1.15 39.88
C TYR A 747 9.28 0.86 40.79
N ARG A 748 8.09 1.39 40.47
CA ARG A 748 6.85 1.10 41.20
C ARG A 748 6.39 -0.35 41.00
N GLN A 749 6.72 -0.98 39.87
CA GLN A 749 6.43 -2.40 39.63
C GLN A 749 7.19 -3.31 40.62
N ASP A 750 8.36 -2.86 41.09
CA ASP A 750 9.14 -3.53 42.13
C ASP A 750 8.64 -3.18 43.56
N GLY A 751 7.51 -2.48 43.69
CA GLY A 751 6.90 -2.09 44.96
C GLY A 751 7.49 -0.84 45.63
N ALA A 752 8.39 -0.11 44.96
CA ALA A 752 8.96 1.12 45.51
C ALA A 752 8.00 2.30 45.32
N ALA A 753 7.56 2.92 46.41
CA ALA A 753 6.66 4.08 46.37
C ALA A 753 7.34 5.38 45.92
N SER A 754 8.66 5.48 46.03
CA SER A 754 9.46 6.66 45.67
C SER A 754 10.65 6.29 44.79
N PRO A 755 11.12 7.18 43.89
CA PRO A 755 12.21 6.88 42.98
C PRO A 755 13.51 6.57 43.76
N PRO A 756 14.18 5.45 43.48
CA PRO A 756 15.50 5.15 44.05
C PRO A 756 16.56 6.17 43.61
N ASP A 757 17.66 6.29 44.37
CA ASP A 757 18.77 7.22 44.05
C ASP A 757 19.32 7.03 42.64
N ALA A 758 19.40 5.79 42.15
CA ALA A 758 19.85 5.50 40.79
C ALA A 758 18.90 6.07 39.72
N TYR A 759 17.58 6.05 39.97
CA TYR A 759 16.61 6.68 39.07
C TYR A 759 16.75 8.21 39.07
N LEU A 760 16.94 8.82 40.24
CA LEU A 760 17.16 10.26 40.36
C LEU A 760 18.41 10.71 39.57
N GLN A 761 19.47 9.91 39.56
CA GLN A 761 20.67 10.18 38.74
C GLN A 761 20.35 10.15 37.25
N VAL A 762 19.58 9.16 36.79
CA VAL A 762 19.19 9.06 35.38
C VAL A 762 18.25 10.20 34.97
N TYR A 763 17.29 10.59 35.81
CA TYR A 763 16.45 11.77 35.55
C TYR A 763 17.28 13.04 35.40
N ALA A 764 18.27 13.25 36.26
CA ALA A 764 19.17 14.40 36.17
C ALA A 764 20.00 14.37 34.88
N GLN A 765 20.49 13.19 34.49
CA GLN A 765 21.21 12.97 33.23
C GLN A 765 20.35 13.33 32.01
N LEU A 766 19.11 12.85 31.96
CA LEU A 766 18.18 13.11 30.84
C LEU A 766 17.76 14.59 30.78
N GLY A 767 17.40 15.18 31.92
CA GLY A 767 17.04 16.60 32.01
C GLY A 767 18.15 17.54 31.55
N GLY A 768 19.39 17.28 31.98
CA GLY A 768 20.56 18.01 31.51
C GLY A 768 20.77 17.85 30.00
N PHE A 769 20.68 16.61 29.51
CA PHE A 769 20.86 16.30 28.09
C PHE A 769 19.85 17.04 27.18
N PHE A 770 18.56 17.10 27.54
CA PHE A 770 17.57 17.79 26.72
C PHE A 770 17.82 19.30 26.63
N VAL A 771 18.16 19.92 27.76
CA VAL A 771 18.43 21.36 27.84
C VAL A 771 19.71 21.70 27.08
N ASP A 772 20.75 20.89 27.21
CA ASP A 772 22.01 21.07 26.48
C ASP A 772 21.82 20.89 24.96
N ALA A 773 21.02 19.89 24.56
CA ALA A 773 20.65 19.69 23.17
C ALA A 773 19.93 20.91 22.59
N ALA A 774 18.90 21.41 23.29
CA ALA A 774 18.14 22.57 22.86
C ALA A 774 19.01 23.84 22.79
N ALA A 775 19.83 24.09 23.81
CA ALA A 775 20.75 25.23 23.86
C ALA A 775 21.76 25.22 22.72
N THR A 776 22.35 24.06 22.44
CA THR A 776 23.31 23.90 21.33
C THR A 776 22.64 24.18 19.98
N LEU A 777 21.43 23.66 19.77
CA LEU A 777 20.71 23.79 18.51
C LEU A 777 20.15 25.20 18.26
N ALA A 778 19.72 25.90 19.30
CA ALA A 778 19.19 27.27 19.17
C ALA A 778 20.24 28.29 18.70
N HIS A 779 21.52 27.97 18.87
CA HIS A 779 22.65 28.75 18.34
C HIS A 779 23.21 28.18 17.03
N GLY A 780 22.61 27.12 16.50
CA GLY A 780 23.07 26.39 15.31
C GLY A 780 22.53 26.93 13.98
N ASP A 781 22.51 26.04 12.99
CA ASP A 781 22.03 26.31 11.64
C ASP A 781 20.53 25.99 11.47
N VAL A 782 19.89 26.65 10.51
CA VAL A 782 18.49 26.45 10.12
C VAL A 782 18.23 25.01 9.68
N ALA A 783 19.27 24.31 9.22
CA ALA A 783 19.22 22.90 8.82
C ALA A 783 18.85 21.93 9.96
N HIS A 784 18.89 22.36 11.23
CA HIS A 784 18.62 21.52 12.40
C HIS A 784 17.44 22.02 13.25
N VAL A 785 16.58 22.87 12.68
CA VAL A 785 15.45 23.46 13.42
C VAL A 785 14.37 22.43 13.76
N ASP A 786 14.22 21.40 12.94
CA ASP A 786 13.39 20.22 13.24
C ASP A 786 13.86 19.52 14.53
N ILE A 787 15.18 19.35 14.70
CA ILE A 787 15.77 18.77 15.92
C ILE A 787 15.59 19.71 17.11
N LEU A 788 15.69 21.03 16.90
CA LEU A 788 15.44 22.02 17.96
C LEU A 788 13.99 21.94 18.46
N ALA A 789 13.02 21.89 17.54
CA ALA A 789 11.61 21.75 17.88
C ALA A 789 11.35 20.47 18.70
N ALA A 790 11.93 19.34 18.26
CA ALA A 790 11.85 18.09 19.00
C ALA A 790 12.48 18.18 20.41
N ALA A 791 13.62 18.85 20.56
CA ALA A 791 14.27 19.03 21.86
C ALA A 791 13.46 19.93 22.80
N ILE A 792 12.84 20.99 22.28
CA ILE A 792 11.93 21.86 23.05
C ILE A 792 10.71 21.08 23.52
N ASN A 793 10.06 20.32 22.63
CA ASN A 793 8.92 19.48 22.97
C ASN A 793 9.29 18.41 24.01
N ALA A 794 10.46 17.77 23.88
CA ALA A 794 10.95 16.80 24.87
C ALA A 794 11.00 17.36 26.30
N VAL A 795 11.49 18.60 26.46
CA VAL A 795 11.54 19.28 27.76
C VAL A 795 10.13 19.55 28.29
N MET A 796 9.26 20.13 27.46
CA MET A 796 7.88 20.45 27.87
C MET A 796 7.10 19.19 28.24
N ASP A 797 7.17 18.16 27.41
CA ASP A 797 6.48 16.89 27.60
C ASP A 797 6.96 16.14 28.85
N THR A 798 8.20 16.35 29.28
CA THR A 798 8.72 15.76 30.53
C THR A 798 8.31 16.58 31.75
N TYR A 799 8.40 17.90 31.70
CA TYR A 799 8.28 18.77 32.88
C TYR A 799 6.97 19.55 33.00
N ALA A 800 5.95 19.23 32.21
CA ALA A 800 4.62 19.85 32.34
C ALA A 800 3.90 19.51 33.66
N ASN A 801 4.21 18.37 34.30
CA ASN A 801 3.63 17.98 35.59
C ASN A 801 4.60 18.27 36.75
N GLU A 802 4.32 19.27 37.57
CA GLU A 802 5.10 19.67 38.74
C GLU A 802 5.03 18.69 39.92
N LEU A 803 4.02 17.81 39.94
CA LEU A 803 3.84 16.79 40.96
C LEU A 803 4.63 15.52 40.65
N ALA A 804 5.20 15.42 39.44
CA ALA A 804 5.92 14.24 39.01
C ALA A 804 7.22 14.01 39.82
N PRO A 805 7.63 12.75 40.07
CA PRO A 805 8.84 12.46 40.85
C PRO A 805 10.13 13.04 40.28
N TRP A 806 10.22 13.19 38.96
CA TRP A 806 11.38 13.75 38.25
C TRP A 806 11.39 15.29 38.21
N ASP A 807 10.32 15.97 38.65
CA ASP A 807 10.27 17.44 38.67
C ASP A 807 11.35 18.06 39.56
N ILE A 808 11.86 17.30 40.53
CA ILE A 808 13.01 17.69 41.35
C ILE A 808 14.22 18.14 40.50
N VAL A 809 14.41 17.54 39.32
CA VAL A 809 15.47 17.92 38.37
C VAL A 809 15.22 19.30 37.79
N TYR A 810 13.96 19.65 37.49
CA TYR A 810 13.60 20.98 36.99
C TYR A 810 13.91 22.06 38.02
N ARG A 811 13.46 21.85 39.26
CA ARG A 811 13.61 22.79 40.38
C ARG A 811 15.07 22.94 40.81
N GLN A 812 15.76 21.84 41.06
CA GLN A 812 17.15 21.88 41.55
C GLN A 812 18.16 22.19 40.44
N GLY A 813 17.87 21.79 39.20
CA GLY A 813 18.72 22.04 38.04
C GLY A 813 18.65 23.46 37.47
N GLN A 814 17.81 24.33 38.06
CA GLN A 814 17.54 25.70 37.60
C GLN A 814 17.12 25.74 36.12
N LEU A 815 16.28 24.78 35.70
CA LEU A 815 15.93 24.63 34.28
C LEU A 815 15.07 25.79 33.77
N GLN A 816 14.23 26.39 34.61
CA GLN A 816 13.44 27.58 34.29
C GLN A 816 14.31 28.71 33.70
N GLU A 817 15.42 29.05 34.35
CA GLU A 817 16.30 30.14 33.93
C GLU A 817 17.02 29.83 32.63
N LYS A 818 17.48 28.58 32.47
CA LYS A 818 18.16 28.12 31.25
C LYS A 818 17.23 28.14 30.04
N LEU A 819 15.99 27.68 30.22
CA LEU A 819 14.98 27.66 29.16
C LEU A 819 14.50 29.08 28.81
N ALA A 820 14.36 29.98 29.79
CA ALA A 820 14.04 31.38 29.52
C ALA A 820 15.10 32.06 28.64
N GLN A 821 16.38 31.74 28.84
CA GLN A 821 17.48 32.24 28.01
C GLN A 821 17.45 31.68 26.58
N LEU A 822 16.84 30.50 26.37
CA LEU A 822 16.71 29.84 25.07
C LEU A 822 15.69 30.51 24.13
N VAL A 823 14.63 31.10 24.69
CA VAL A 823 13.46 31.59 23.92
C VAL A 823 13.85 32.57 22.81
N ALA A 824 14.72 33.53 23.10
CA ALA A 824 15.10 34.56 22.13
C ALA A 824 15.97 33.99 20.99
N PRO A 825 17.06 33.23 21.26
CA PRO A 825 17.81 32.49 20.24
C PRO A 825 16.93 31.58 19.37
N ALA A 826 16.07 30.76 19.97
CA ALA A 826 15.20 29.84 19.24
C ALA A 826 14.23 30.60 18.32
N ALA A 827 13.57 31.65 18.83
CA ALA A 827 12.68 32.49 18.02
C ALA A 827 13.41 33.19 16.86
N ALA A 828 14.65 33.60 17.06
CA ALA A 828 15.47 34.20 16.00
C ALA A 828 15.83 33.18 14.93
N LEU A 829 16.13 31.94 15.31
CA LEU A 829 16.44 30.86 14.37
C LEU A 829 15.23 30.46 13.53
N VAL A 830 14.06 30.26 14.16
CA VAL A 830 12.81 29.89 13.45
C VAL A 830 12.42 30.93 12.41
N LYS A 831 12.61 32.23 12.70
CA LYS A 831 12.34 33.32 11.75
C LYS A 831 13.21 33.28 10.49
N ARG A 832 14.30 32.51 10.47
CA ARG A 832 15.18 32.35 9.31
C ARG A 832 14.69 31.26 8.34
N ILE A 833 13.71 30.44 8.71
CA ILE A 833 13.14 29.42 7.82
C ILE A 833 12.40 30.11 6.66
N ASP A 834 12.62 29.61 5.44
CA ASP A 834 11.87 30.06 4.26
C ASP A 834 10.44 29.48 4.29
N ARG A 835 9.48 30.35 4.65
CA ARG A 835 8.06 30.03 4.74
C ARG A 835 7.45 29.55 3.42
N ARG A 836 8.05 29.86 2.26
CA ARG A 836 7.52 29.41 0.96
C ARG A 836 8.05 28.05 0.57
N ALA A 837 9.27 27.74 0.99
CA ALA A 837 9.92 26.48 0.67
C ALA A 837 9.52 25.37 1.65
N ASN A 838 9.31 25.69 2.94
CA ASN A 838 8.99 24.71 3.96
C ASN A 838 7.96 25.25 4.98
N VAL A 839 6.70 25.38 4.53
CA VAL A 839 5.57 25.83 5.34
C VAL A 839 5.40 24.97 6.60
N PRO A 840 5.38 23.62 6.52
CA PRO A 840 5.12 22.78 7.69
C PRO A 840 6.20 22.90 8.76
N LEU A 841 7.48 22.94 8.36
CA LEU A 841 8.58 23.10 9.32
C LEU A 841 8.53 24.45 10.03
N TYR A 842 8.20 25.53 9.31
CA TYR A 842 8.02 26.84 9.94
C TYR A 842 6.87 26.83 10.96
N ALA A 843 5.72 26.25 10.60
CA ALA A 843 4.57 26.16 11.48
C ALA A 843 4.91 25.39 12.77
N ALA A 844 5.41 24.16 12.63
CA ALA A 844 5.76 23.30 13.77
C ALA A 844 6.83 23.94 14.68
N ALA A 845 7.90 24.50 14.11
CA ALA A 845 8.95 25.10 14.93
C ALA A 845 8.51 26.42 15.60
N HIS A 846 7.63 27.18 14.94
CA HIS A 846 7.04 28.38 15.52
C HIS A 846 6.12 28.04 16.69
N GLU A 847 5.27 27.02 16.51
CA GLU A 847 4.40 26.48 17.54
C GLU A 847 5.21 26.00 18.76
N SER A 848 6.26 25.20 18.57
CA SER A 848 7.13 24.76 19.67
C SER A 848 7.71 25.92 20.49
N VAL A 849 8.12 27.03 19.83
CA VAL A 849 8.64 28.21 20.54
C VAL A 849 7.54 28.98 21.26
N GLN A 850 6.31 29.00 20.73
CA GLN A 850 5.16 29.59 21.41
C GLN A 850 4.77 28.76 22.63
N ASN A 851 4.68 27.44 22.48
CA ASN A 851 4.39 26.50 23.55
C ASN A 851 5.46 26.60 24.66
N LEU A 852 6.74 26.78 24.31
CA LEU A 852 7.80 27.00 25.30
C LEU A 852 7.56 28.27 26.13
N ARG A 853 7.06 29.35 25.53
CA ARG A 853 6.74 30.58 26.29
C ARG A 853 5.58 30.34 27.25
N ALA A 854 4.50 29.74 26.75
CA ALA A 854 3.33 29.40 27.57
C ALA A 854 3.71 28.46 28.72
N PHE A 855 4.54 27.44 28.44
CA PHE A 855 5.08 26.54 29.44
C PHE A 855 5.88 27.28 30.53
N LEU A 856 6.76 28.22 30.15
CA LEU A 856 7.54 29.00 31.12
C LEU A 856 6.67 29.92 31.98
N GLU A 857 5.63 30.51 31.39
CA GLU A 857 4.63 31.31 32.12
C GLU A 857 3.85 30.44 33.12
N TYR A 858 3.38 29.27 32.68
CA TYR A 858 2.75 28.27 33.54
C TYR A 858 3.66 27.90 34.71
N ARG A 859 4.90 27.49 34.45
CA ARG A 859 5.87 27.10 35.47
C ARG A 859 6.30 28.23 36.41
N ALA A 860 6.06 29.48 36.05
CA ALA A 860 6.29 30.62 36.93
C ALA A 860 5.08 30.93 37.83
N SER A 861 3.89 30.43 37.48
CA SER A 861 2.65 30.60 38.23
C SER A 861 2.44 29.57 39.34
N VAL A 862 3.12 28.43 39.23
CA VAL A 862 3.16 27.31 40.18
C VAL A 862 4.46 27.35 40.98
#